data_AF-A0A1I2UB25-F1
#
_entry.id   AF-A0A1I2UB25-F1
#
_cell.length_a   1.000
_cell.length_b   1.000
_cell.length_c   1.000
_cell.angle_alpha   90.00
_cell.angle_beta   90.00
_cell.angle_gamma   90.00
#
_symmetry.space_group_name_H-M   'P 1'
#
loop_
_entity.id
_entity.type
_entity.pdbx_description
1 polymer ?
#
loop_
_entity_poly.entity_id
_entity_poly.type
_entity_poly.pdbx_seq_one_letter_code
_entity_poly.pdbx_strand_id
1 'polypeptide(L)'
;MRYSFVLAADKSGSGKTTLTCGLINVLKKREVKVQSFKCGPDYIDPMFHRKVLGVPAANLDSFFVSKEMLRTLYTERAEQADISVIEGVMGYYDGLGGVSVEGSTWEIADIIDSPTVLVMDCKGASVSIAAMIRGMLDFGKTVTARQTGYRDNTCEHLPQDESPLYIDDRNGNTGSSGDDRMNDSGIRGVILNRVSPVFYERLKGVIEENCPEIKVLGYLPEMKNLAVPSRHLGLIEPGDMEDFNSWIEAVSDQIEKTVDVDGILELAGTTKSGKTHVKKISEFRDGSVASEISRSVDSDLSRSDNSFSIQSKVGFNNYENHVDLNVYTDFIRGSEIRADHISDLRVNNKVKLGIAEDEAFNFYYQENRELLEKMGAELVPFSPLHDEKLPEDLDGVIIGGGYPELYAEKLSQNVSMREALVSCIKGGMPVIAECGGYMYLNSSICTEDSLETDKICHNGSIKSGCEKDKNRGSNKKTTENTHLESRKQFEMCGVFSGEATKKQRLVRFGYISAETKLPGLFGEAGTVLKGHEFHRYDCEYNGDGFVLRKPMDVSVKNSSTSEGKQPVYDGMKSSRGNTSEFYEKYKTSSKPYNISGGYEGIYYSETMSCGWPHFYYYSNPKAIFNYMKCCERYHFEKEARKKWDGIAKPIDSLGILEKEVIKLCGIQRTLTPSIDKKALVVLCADHGCVKEGVSQTDSSVTRKVADSFANGETTTAILAETNGVVVYTIDVGMIGPRYVEEIAETNEKKHKAYSSKNVEEILNDESNSYSAKLSAGRVNDRRLQDGSGNIAVEAAMSREIGEKALNLGMDIVKELKEAGYRIICTGEMGIGNTTPTAALLAYFMGNNAEDAVGYGAGLSEEGLRRKQDVVRRALKRLKNVLGQEENGDESVEKTKADVSERKVKTVSAVTAKEALYQIGGLEIAVMAGMFLGGIRYEVPVVIDGIISTAAALSAFMMDERVSEYTLASHISKEKLARKALEKMGLRAIIDAEMSLGEGSGAVLLMPILSSAVEVFNRMGTFNDMKVEAYHRFEK
;
A
#
# COMPACT_ATOMS: atom_id res chain seq x y z
N MET A 1 -11.90 -22.63 -21.25
CA MET A 1 -12.05 -22.89 -19.79
C MET A 1 -11.94 -24.38 -19.57
N ARG A 2 -11.37 -24.80 -18.43
CA ARG A 2 -11.16 -26.21 -18.04
C ARG A 2 -12.27 -26.64 -17.07
N TYR A 3 -12.27 -27.92 -16.71
CA TYR A 3 -13.22 -28.46 -15.73
C TYR A 3 -13.17 -27.66 -14.42
N SER A 4 -14.32 -27.19 -13.95
CA SER A 4 -14.43 -26.47 -12.67
C SER A 4 -15.81 -26.62 -12.06
N PHE A 5 -15.88 -26.63 -10.73
CA PHE A 5 -17.15 -26.53 -10.02
C PHE A 5 -17.01 -25.82 -8.67
N VAL A 6 -18.07 -25.15 -8.26
CA VAL A 6 -18.17 -24.46 -6.97
C VAL A 6 -19.03 -25.27 -6.01
N LEU A 7 -18.52 -25.54 -4.81
CA LEU A 7 -19.28 -26.09 -3.69
C LEU A 7 -19.84 -24.95 -2.84
N ALA A 8 -21.14 -24.72 -2.93
CA ALA A 8 -21.85 -23.71 -2.15
C ALA A 8 -22.75 -24.34 -1.08
N ALA A 9 -23.33 -23.53 -0.19
CA ALA A 9 -24.31 -24.02 0.79
C ALA A 9 -25.42 -22.98 1.04
N ASP A 10 -26.44 -23.38 1.79
CA ASP A 10 -27.49 -22.49 2.30
C ASP A 10 -26.97 -21.54 3.39
N LYS A 11 -25.96 -21.97 4.17
CA LYS A 11 -25.38 -21.21 5.29
C LYS A 11 -23.98 -21.70 5.67
N SER A 12 -23.33 -20.98 6.59
CA SER A 12 -22.12 -21.45 7.29
C SER A 12 -22.39 -22.68 8.15
N GLY A 13 -21.42 -23.60 8.25
CA GLY A 13 -21.56 -24.81 9.07
C GLY A 13 -22.39 -25.95 8.44
N SER A 14 -22.74 -25.86 7.16
CA SER A 14 -23.44 -26.93 6.41
C SER A 14 -22.51 -28.07 5.94
N GLY A 15 -21.21 -28.00 6.22
CA GLY A 15 -20.23 -29.05 5.92
C GLY A 15 -19.46 -28.91 4.60
N LYS A 16 -19.36 -27.69 4.05
CA LYS A 16 -18.61 -27.40 2.81
C LYS A 16 -17.16 -27.89 2.89
N THR A 17 -16.38 -27.44 3.86
CA THR A 17 -14.97 -27.83 4.04
C THR A 17 -14.77 -29.34 4.06
N THR A 18 -15.63 -30.06 4.78
CA THR A 18 -15.59 -31.53 4.86
C THR A 18 -15.81 -32.18 3.48
N LEU A 19 -16.83 -31.74 2.75
CA LEU A 19 -17.11 -32.24 1.40
C LEU A 19 -16.02 -31.85 0.40
N THR A 20 -15.52 -30.61 0.45
CA THR A 20 -14.42 -30.15 -0.40
C THR A 20 -13.20 -31.02 -0.20
N CYS A 21 -12.74 -31.18 1.05
CA CYS A 21 -11.56 -31.97 1.37
C CYS A 21 -11.74 -33.43 0.92
N GLY A 22 -12.89 -34.03 1.22
CA GLY A 22 -13.16 -35.41 0.83
C GLY A 22 -13.20 -35.60 -0.69
N LEU A 23 -13.87 -34.70 -1.44
CA LEU A 23 -13.89 -34.73 -2.91
C LEU A 23 -12.48 -34.54 -3.50
N ILE A 24 -11.71 -33.60 -2.96
CA ILE A 24 -10.31 -33.40 -3.32
C ILE A 24 -9.51 -34.70 -3.17
N ASN A 25 -9.64 -35.40 -2.03
CA ASN A 25 -8.91 -36.63 -1.78
C ASN A 25 -9.39 -37.77 -2.70
N VAL A 26 -10.69 -37.88 -2.96
CA VAL A 26 -11.24 -38.84 -3.94
C VAL A 26 -10.68 -38.59 -5.34
N LEU A 27 -10.67 -37.34 -5.80
CA LEU A 27 -10.13 -36.99 -7.11
C LEU A 27 -8.62 -37.27 -7.20
N LYS A 28 -7.88 -37.00 -6.13
CA LYS A 28 -6.47 -37.35 -6.01
C LYS A 28 -6.23 -38.86 -6.07
N LYS A 29 -7.03 -39.67 -5.37
CA LYS A 29 -7.01 -41.15 -5.44
C LYS A 29 -7.33 -41.67 -6.85
N ARG A 30 -8.12 -40.91 -7.61
CA ARG A 30 -8.45 -41.17 -9.02
C ARG A 30 -7.41 -40.61 -10.01
N GLU A 31 -6.25 -40.16 -9.53
CA GLU A 31 -5.14 -39.61 -10.32
C GLU A 31 -5.51 -38.36 -11.15
N VAL A 32 -6.54 -37.62 -10.73
CA VAL A 32 -6.92 -36.34 -11.34
C VAL A 32 -6.10 -35.21 -10.71
N LYS A 33 -5.46 -34.37 -11.52
CA LYS A 33 -4.74 -33.19 -11.01
C LYS A 33 -5.74 -32.11 -10.63
N VAL A 34 -5.79 -31.78 -9.34
CA VAL A 34 -6.74 -30.82 -8.77
C VAL A 34 -6.01 -29.54 -8.37
N GLN A 35 -6.57 -28.39 -8.74
CA GLN A 35 -6.29 -27.11 -8.09
C GLN A 35 -7.50 -26.74 -7.23
N SER A 36 -7.28 -26.37 -5.97
CA SER A 36 -8.37 -25.89 -5.12
C SER A 36 -8.33 -24.37 -4.91
N PHE A 37 -9.51 -23.82 -4.70
CA PHE A 37 -9.72 -22.42 -4.39
C PHE A 37 -10.72 -22.26 -3.24
N LYS A 38 -10.63 -21.15 -2.52
CA LYS A 38 -11.58 -20.73 -1.49
C LYS A 38 -12.15 -19.36 -1.85
N CYS A 39 -13.46 -19.22 -1.92
CA CYS A 39 -14.09 -17.91 -2.01
C CYS A 39 -13.89 -17.14 -0.70
N GLY A 40 -13.67 -15.83 -0.79
CA GLY A 40 -13.53 -14.94 0.36
C GLY A 40 -12.14 -14.98 1.02
N PRO A 41 -11.98 -14.29 2.17
CA PRO A 41 -10.68 -13.93 2.73
C PRO A 41 -10.17 -14.92 3.79
N ASP A 42 -10.68 -16.16 3.80
CA ASP A 42 -10.39 -17.15 4.83
C ASP A 42 -9.02 -17.83 4.62
N TYR A 43 -8.23 -18.00 5.69
CA TYR A 43 -6.95 -18.72 5.67
C TYR A 43 -7.08 -20.19 6.06
N ILE A 44 -8.08 -20.54 6.88
CA ILE A 44 -8.12 -21.86 7.51
C ILE A 44 -8.55 -22.91 6.50
N ASP A 45 -9.60 -22.65 5.72
CA ASP A 45 -10.06 -23.58 4.69
C ASP A 45 -8.94 -23.90 3.65
N PRO A 46 -8.17 -22.90 3.12
CA PRO A 46 -6.99 -23.18 2.31
C PRO A 46 -5.94 -24.07 2.98
N MET A 47 -5.72 -23.96 4.30
CA MET A 47 -4.80 -24.85 5.03
C MET A 47 -5.28 -26.31 4.98
N PHE A 48 -6.59 -26.55 5.16
CA PHE A 48 -7.19 -27.88 5.03
C PHE A 48 -6.96 -28.43 3.62
N HIS A 49 -7.28 -27.64 2.59
CA HIS A 49 -7.09 -28.04 1.20
C HIS A 49 -5.64 -28.40 0.91
N ARG A 50 -4.70 -27.54 1.34
CA ARG A 50 -3.26 -27.75 1.18
C ARG A 50 -2.80 -29.04 1.86
N LYS A 51 -3.29 -29.32 3.06
CA LYS A 51 -2.94 -30.55 3.79
C LYS A 51 -3.37 -31.81 3.05
N VAL A 52 -4.54 -31.79 2.39
CA VAL A 52 -5.04 -32.92 1.59
C VAL A 52 -4.31 -33.02 0.24
N LEU A 53 -4.22 -31.92 -0.49
CA LEU A 53 -3.64 -31.88 -1.84
C LEU A 53 -2.13 -32.10 -1.83
N GLY A 54 -1.42 -31.46 -0.91
CA GLY A 54 0.03 -31.31 -0.92
C GLY A 54 0.54 -30.13 -1.76
N VAL A 55 -0.36 -29.37 -2.40
CA VAL A 55 -0.05 -28.11 -3.12
C VAL A 55 -0.86 -26.96 -2.52
N PRO A 56 -0.40 -25.69 -2.65
CA PRO A 56 -1.11 -24.54 -2.11
C PRO A 56 -2.52 -24.35 -2.69
N ALA A 57 -3.45 -23.92 -1.83
CA ALA A 57 -4.78 -23.47 -2.22
C ALA A 57 -4.82 -21.93 -2.30
N ALA A 58 -5.68 -21.41 -3.17
CA ALA A 58 -5.78 -19.98 -3.47
C ALA A 58 -7.13 -19.39 -3.02
N ASN A 59 -7.18 -18.08 -2.77
CA ASN A 59 -8.36 -17.31 -2.42
C ASN A 59 -8.91 -16.55 -3.65
N LEU A 60 -10.23 -16.52 -3.80
CA LEU A 60 -10.95 -15.76 -4.82
C LEU A 60 -11.92 -14.78 -4.15
N ASP A 61 -11.68 -13.49 -4.34
CA ASP A 61 -12.42 -12.44 -3.63
C ASP A 61 -12.59 -11.18 -4.50
N SER A 62 -13.83 -10.89 -4.90
CA SER A 62 -14.17 -9.74 -5.74
C SER A 62 -14.22 -8.41 -4.96
N PHE A 63 -14.13 -8.43 -3.63
CA PHE A 63 -13.91 -7.20 -2.86
C PHE A 63 -12.44 -6.77 -2.95
N PHE A 64 -11.50 -7.72 -2.82
CA PHE A 64 -10.07 -7.40 -2.85
C PHE A 64 -9.59 -6.94 -4.22
N VAL A 65 -10.08 -7.55 -5.29
CA VAL A 65 -9.60 -7.30 -6.65
C VAL A 65 -10.75 -7.17 -7.64
N SER A 66 -10.49 -6.52 -8.77
CA SER A 66 -11.47 -6.41 -9.85
C SER A 66 -11.81 -7.77 -10.45
N LYS A 67 -12.96 -7.86 -11.14
CA LYS A 67 -13.41 -9.10 -11.79
C LYS A 67 -12.41 -9.58 -12.87
N GLU A 68 -11.73 -8.67 -13.54
CA GLU A 68 -10.70 -8.99 -14.55
C GLU A 68 -9.44 -9.59 -13.89
N MET A 69 -8.97 -8.97 -12.81
CA MET A 69 -7.85 -9.49 -12.03
C MET A 69 -8.17 -10.86 -11.44
N LEU A 70 -9.38 -11.03 -10.87
CA LEU A 70 -9.83 -12.30 -10.30
C LEU A 70 -9.80 -13.43 -11.34
N ARG A 71 -10.31 -13.18 -12.54
CA ARG A 71 -10.25 -14.14 -13.65
C ARG A 71 -8.82 -14.51 -14.02
N THR A 72 -7.92 -13.54 -14.02
CA THR A 72 -6.50 -13.77 -14.33
C THR A 72 -5.87 -14.67 -13.27
N LEU A 73 -6.01 -14.32 -11.99
CA LEU A 73 -5.50 -15.10 -10.85
C LEU A 73 -6.08 -16.53 -10.80
N TYR A 74 -7.35 -16.68 -11.15
CA TYR A 74 -7.98 -17.99 -11.28
C TYR A 74 -7.36 -18.79 -12.45
N THR A 75 -7.29 -18.19 -13.63
CA THR A 75 -6.85 -18.87 -14.86
C THR A 75 -5.40 -19.31 -14.77
N GLU A 76 -4.50 -18.45 -14.27
CA GLU A 76 -3.08 -18.78 -14.09
C GLU A 76 -2.87 -20.06 -13.26
N ARG A 77 -3.66 -20.25 -12.19
CA ARG A 77 -3.55 -21.43 -11.33
C ARG A 77 -4.30 -22.64 -11.87
N ALA A 78 -5.46 -22.40 -12.50
CA ALA A 78 -6.24 -23.46 -13.11
C ALA A 78 -5.53 -24.11 -14.31
N GLU A 79 -4.60 -23.41 -14.97
CA GLU A 79 -3.89 -23.88 -16.16
C GLU A 79 -3.01 -25.12 -15.92
N GLN A 80 -2.61 -25.42 -14.68
CA GLN A 80 -1.78 -26.59 -14.37
C GLN A 80 -2.59 -27.80 -13.89
N ALA A 81 -3.90 -27.65 -13.72
CA ALA A 81 -4.79 -28.69 -13.20
C ALA A 81 -5.76 -29.23 -14.26
N ASP A 82 -6.18 -30.49 -14.09
CA ASP A 82 -7.25 -31.09 -14.89
C ASP A 82 -8.60 -30.51 -14.48
N ILE A 83 -8.77 -30.23 -13.17
CA ILE A 83 -9.99 -29.69 -12.58
C ILE A 83 -9.72 -28.66 -11.47
N SER A 84 -10.57 -27.63 -11.42
CA SER A 84 -10.64 -26.68 -10.30
C SER A 84 -11.78 -27.04 -9.34
N VAL A 85 -11.47 -27.15 -8.04
CA VAL A 85 -12.48 -27.35 -6.98
C VAL A 85 -12.55 -26.08 -6.14
N ILE A 86 -13.67 -25.37 -6.19
CA ILE A 86 -13.83 -24.07 -5.53
C ILE A 86 -14.78 -24.21 -4.33
N GLU A 87 -14.32 -23.88 -3.13
CA GLU A 87 -15.15 -23.85 -1.94
C GLU A 87 -15.78 -22.47 -1.70
N GLY A 88 -17.10 -22.44 -1.58
CA GLY A 88 -17.86 -21.23 -1.28
C GLY A 88 -17.65 -20.67 0.13
N VAL A 89 -17.93 -19.39 0.30
CA VAL A 89 -17.97 -18.68 1.59
C VAL A 89 -19.42 -18.48 2.03
N MET A 90 -19.68 -18.54 3.34
CA MET A 90 -21.01 -18.35 3.95
C MET A 90 -22.13 -19.12 3.21
N GLY A 91 -23.32 -18.53 3.05
CA GLY A 91 -24.36 -18.99 2.12
C GLY A 91 -24.09 -18.53 0.69
N TYR A 92 -24.73 -19.19 -0.28
CA TYR A 92 -24.42 -19.01 -1.71
C TYR A 92 -24.51 -17.55 -2.19
N TYR A 93 -25.53 -16.81 -1.73
CA TYR A 93 -25.78 -15.42 -2.09
C TYR A 93 -25.28 -14.41 -1.03
N ASP A 94 -24.66 -14.88 0.05
CA ASP A 94 -24.26 -14.03 1.17
C ASP A 94 -22.94 -13.31 0.82
N GLY A 95 -23.04 -12.04 0.45
CA GLY A 95 -21.91 -11.18 0.13
C GLY A 95 -21.67 -10.08 1.17
N LEU A 96 -21.16 -8.94 0.72
CA LEU A 96 -20.76 -7.81 1.56
C LEU A 96 -21.90 -7.34 2.48
N GLY A 97 -21.58 -7.23 3.77
CA GLY A 97 -22.51 -6.80 4.82
C GLY A 97 -23.70 -7.75 5.05
N GLY A 98 -23.75 -8.91 4.40
CA GLY A 98 -24.89 -9.84 4.47
C GLY A 98 -26.17 -9.34 3.80
N VAL A 99 -26.08 -8.25 3.01
CA VAL A 99 -27.23 -7.62 2.34
C VAL A 99 -27.00 -7.40 0.84
N SER A 100 -25.79 -7.72 0.36
CA SER A 100 -25.39 -7.67 -1.04
C SER A 100 -24.96 -9.05 -1.52
N VAL A 101 -25.04 -9.28 -2.83
CA VAL A 101 -24.47 -10.46 -3.51
C VAL A 101 -23.02 -10.22 -3.97
N GLU A 102 -22.52 -8.99 -3.86
CA GLU A 102 -21.12 -8.67 -4.15
C GLU A 102 -20.20 -9.36 -3.15
N GLY A 103 -19.13 -10.00 -3.61
CA GLY A 103 -18.24 -10.83 -2.79
C GLY A 103 -18.84 -12.17 -2.36
N SER A 104 -20.04 -12.53 -2.83
CA SER A 104 -20.68 -13.81 -2.51
C SER A 104 -20.12 -14.96 -3.35
N THR A 105 -20.36 -16.19 -2.90
CA THR A 105 -20.02 -17.40 -3.67
C THR A 105 -20.66 -17.40 -5.07
N TRP A 106 -21.89 -16.91 -5.19
CA TRP A 106 -22.60 -16.79 -6.48
C TRP A 106 -21.89 -15.83 -7.44
N GLU A 107 -21.40 -14.69 -6.96
CA GLU A 107 -20.68 -13.75 -7.82
C GLU A 107 -19.35 -14.34 -8.27
N ILE A 108 -18.61 -15.01 -7.39
CA ILE A 108 -17.36 -15.67 -7.77
C ILE A 108 -17.62 -16.73 -8.86
N ALA A 109 -18.64 -17.58 -8.67
CA ALA A 109 -19.05 -18.58 -9.66
C ALA A 109 -19.43 -17.94 -11.01
N ASP A 110 -20.07 -16.77 -10.99
CA ASP A 110 -20.38 -15.99 -12.19
C ASP A 110 -19.13 -15.47 -12.90
N ILE A 111 -18.18 -14.91 -12.13
CA ILE A 111 -16.96 -14.31 -12.68
C ILE A 111 -16.15 -15.38 -13.41
N ILE A 112 -15.99 -16.56 -12.84
CA ILE A 112 -15.19 -17.66 -13.42
C ILE A 112 -16.00 -18.59 -14.34
N ASP A 113 -17.29 -18.32 -14.54
CA ASP A 113 -18.24 -19.12 -15.35
C ASP A 113 -18.28 -20.61 -14.95
N SER A 114 -18.30 -20.88 -13.65
CA SER A 114 -18.30 -22.24 -13.10
C SER A 114 -19.70 -22.65 -12.62
N PRO A 115 -20.13 -23.90 -12.86
CA PRO A 115 -21.36 -24.45 -12.31
C PRO A 115 -21.24 -24.69 -10.80
N THR A 116 -22.37 -24.62 -10.10
CA THR A 116 -22.43 -24.75 -8.65
C THR A 116 -23.13 -26.04 -8.22
N VAL A 117 -22.51 -26.76 -7.29
CA VAL A 117 -23.09 -27.87 -6.53
C VAL A 117 -23.43 -27.38 -5.11
N LEU A 118 -24.71 -27.45 -4.74
CA LEU A 118 -25.19 -26.96 -3.45
C LEU A 118 -25.13 -28.07 -2.38
N VAL A 119 -24.57 -27.75 -1.22
CA VAL A 119 -24.55 -28.60 -0.03
C VAL A 119 -25.68 -28.18 0.90
N MET A 120 -26.68 -29.05 1.06
CA MET A 120 -27.86 -28.77 1.88
C MET A 120 -27.79 -29.51 3.21
N ASP A 121 -27.79 -28.77 4.31
CA ASP A 121 -27.91 -29.33 5.65
C ASP A 121 -29.33 -29.83 5.91
N CYS A 122 -29.52 -31.15 5.94
CA CYS A 122 -30.82 -31.77 6.14
C CYS A 122 -31.12 -32.09 7.61
N LYS A 123 -30.24 -31.75 8.56
CA LYS A 123 -30.45 -32.09 9.97
C LYS A 123 -31.69 -31.39 10.52
N GLY A 124 -32.70 -32.18 10.89
CA GLY A 124 -33.96 -31.68 11.42
C GLY A 124 -34.89 -31.05 10.37
N ALA A 125 -34.59 -31.21 9.08
CA ALA A 125 -35.39 -30.71 7.97
C ALA A 125 -35.92 -31.86 7.09
N SER A 126 -37.07 -31.64 6.44
CA SER A 126 -37.76 -32.61 5.56
C SER A 126 -38.07 -31.93 4.21
N VAL A 127 -39.31 -31.98 3.73
CA VAL A 127 -39.80 -31.37 2.48
C VAL A 127 -39.40 -29.88 2.32
N SER A 128 -39.20 -29.16 3.44
CA SER A 128 -38.68 -27.78 3.43
C SER A 128 -37.37 -27.60 2.67
N ILE A 129 -36.52 -28.64 2.56
CA ILE A 129 -35.28 -28.59 1.78
C ILE A 129 -35.58 -28.32 0.30
N ALA A 130 -36.60 -28.95 -0.29
CA ALA A 130 -36.98 -28.70 -1.67
C ALA A 130 -37.48 -27.26 -1.88
N ALA A 131 -38.22 -26.70 -0.91
CA ALA A 131 -38.65 -25.31 -0.95
C ALA A 131 -37.48 -24.33 -0.85
N MET A 132 -36.49 -24.61 0.01
CA MET A 132 -35.27 -23.81 0.11
C MET A 132 -34.48 -23.83 -1.20
N ILE A 133 -34.28 -25.00 -1.80
CA ILE A 133 -33.58 -25.15 -3.09
C ILE A 133 -34.33 -24.36 -4.17
N ARG A 134 -35.66 -24.56 -4.32
CA ARG A 134 -36.47 -23.81 -5.29
C ARG A 134 -36.34 -22.30 -5.10
N GLY A 135 -36.43 -21.82 -3.85
CA GLY A 135 -36.22 -20.41 -3.52
C GLY A 135 -34.84 -19.89 -3.91
N MET A 136 -33.77 -20.67 -3.69
CA MET A 136 -32.42 -20.30 -4.10
C MET A 136 -32.26 -20.26 -5.63
N LEU A 137 -32.92 -21.16 -6.36
CA LEU A 137 -32.93 -21.14 -7.84
C LEU A 137 -33.62 -19.89 -8.37
N ASP A 138 -34.81 -19.58 -7.84
CA ASP A 138 -35.63 -18.46 -8.31
C ASP A 138 -35.05 -17.09 -7.88
N PHE A 139 -34.41 -17.03 -6.71
CA PHE A 139 -33.69 -15.83 -6.28
C PHE A 139 -32.55 -15.49 -7.24
N GLY A 140 -31.80 -16.49 -7.72
CA GLY A 140 -30.73 -16.30 -8.70
C GLY A 140 -31.22 -15.64 -9.99
N LYS A 141 -32.39 -16.03 -10.50
CA LYS A 141 -33.04 -15.40 -11.67
C LYS A 141 -33.31 -13.92 -11.39
N THR A 142 -33.86 -13.61 -10.22
CA THR A 142 -34.22 -12.24 -9.80
C THR A 142 -32.98 -11.34 -9.65
N VAL A 143 -31.91 -11.86 -9.04
CA VAL A 143 -30.65 -11.12 -8.86
C VAL A 143 -30.00 -10.80 -10.20
N THR A 144 -29.97 -11.77 -11.12
CA THR A 144 -29.36 -11.62 -12.45
C THR A 144 -30.08 -10.53 -13.26
N ALA A 145 -31.42 -10.54 -13.28
CA ALA A 145 -32.23 -9.52 -13.95
C ALA A 145 -32.00 -8.09 -13.42
N ARG A 146 -31.79 -7.93 -12.11
CA ARG A 146 -31.53 -6.63 -11.47
C ARG A 146 -30.15 -6.06 -11.82
N GLN A 147 -29.12 -6.90 -11.96
CA GLN A 147 -27.78 -6.44 -12.32
C GLN A 147 -27.67 -5.98 -13.78
N THR A 148 -28.46 -6.56 -14.70
CA THR A 148 -28.44 -6.21 -16.13
C THR A 148 -29.27 -4.96 -16.46
N GLY A 149 -30.30 -4.66 -15.67
CA GLY A 149 -31.18 -3.48 -15.87
C GLY A 149 -30.57 -2.13 -15.48
N TYR A 150 -29.34 -2.09 -14.93
CA TYR A 150 -28.66 -0.86 -14.52
C TYR A 150 -27.65 -0.33 -15.56
N ARG A 151 -27.61 -0.94 -16.77
CA ARG A 151 -26.78 -0.48 -17.89
C ARG A 151 -27.62 0.25 -18.94
N ASP A 152 -28.22 1.37 -18.55
CA ASP A 152 -28.44 2.54 -19.43
C ASP A 152 -29.09 3.66 -18.61
N ASN A 153 -28.28 4.57 -18.06
CA ASN A 153 -28.74 5.86 -17.55
C ASN A 153 -27.93 6.97 -18.21
N THR A 154 -28.05 7.07 -19.53
CA THR A 154 -28.06 8.36 -20.24
C THR A 154 -29.49 8.68 -20.64
N CYS A 155 -30.40 8.83 -19.68
CA CYS A 155 -31.61 9.62 -19.87
C CYS A 155 -32.24 9.97 -18.53
N GLU A 156 -32.30 11.26 -18.23
CA GLU A 156 -33.06 11.79 -17.11
C GLU A 156 -34.55 11.48 -17.29
N HIS A 157 -35.21 11.20 -16.16
CA HIS A 157 -36.65 11.07 -15.91
C HIS A 157 -37.28 9.74 -16.30
N LEU A 158 -37.79 9.02 -15.29
CA LEU A 158 -39.11 8.35 -15.27
C LEU A 158 -39.43 7.93 -13.80
N PRO A 159 -40.71 7.73 -13.41
CA PRO A 159 -41.25 8.11 -12.11
C PRO A 159 -41.24 6.99 -11.07
N GLN A 160 -41.26 7.40 -9.80
CA GLN A 160 -41.57 6.56 -8.65
C GLN A 160 -43.06 6.23 -8.64
N ASP A 161 -43.41 4.98 -8.92
CA ASP A 161 -44.46 4.20 -8.25
C ASP A 161 -44.73 2.95 -9.09
N GLU A 162 -44.44 1.77 -8.54
CA GLU A 162 -45.34 0.60 -8.54
C GLU A 162 -44.63 -0.61 -7.91
N SER A 163 -45.37 -1.29 -7.03
CA SER A 163 -44.95 -2.52 -6.33
C SER A 163 -44.72 -3.68 -7.31
N PRO A 164 -43.82 -4.63 -7.04
CA PRO A 164 -43.57 -5.74 -7.95
C PRO A 164 -44.76 -6.72 -7.94
N LEU A 165 -45.60 -6.63 -8.96
CA LEU A 165 -46.61 -7.62 -9.30
C LEU A 165 -45.93 -8.87 -9.86
N TYR A 166 -46.38 -10.03 -9.38
CA TYR A 166 -46.14 -11.35 -9.95
C TYR A 166 -46.40 -11.35 -11.46
N ILE A 167 -45.41 -11.77 -12.26
CA ILE A 167 -45.61 -12.11 -13.67
C ILE A 167 -45.90 -13.62 -13.74
N ASP A 168 -47.16 -13.97 -13.98
CA ASP A 168 -47.62 -15.32 -14.36
C ASP A 168 -47.27 -15.52 -15.84
N ASP A 169 -46.23 -16.31 -16.10
CA ASP A 169 -45.77 -16.60 -17.47
C ASP A 169 -46.57 -17.78 -18.05
N ARG A 170 -47.80 -17.49 -18.46
CA ARG A 170 -48.60 -18.34 -19.34
C ARG A 170 -48.87 -17.59 -20.63
N ASN A 171 -47.89 -17.56 -21.53
CA ASN A 171 -48.12 -17.63 -22.99
C ASN A 171 -46.80 -17.84 -23.72
N GLY A 172 -46.67 -19.00 -24.38
CA GLY A 172 -45.53 -19.31 -25.23
C GLY A 172 -45.45 -18.39 -26.44
N ASN A 173 -44.29 -17.77 -26.64
CA ASN A 173 -43.78 -17.45 -27.97
C ASN A 173 -42.26 -17.21 -27.90
N THR A 174 -41.48 -18.22 -28.28
CA THR A 174 -40.01 -18.17 -28.31
C THR A 174 -39.52 -17.64 -29.66
N GLY A 175 -39.10 -16.37 -29.67
CA GLY A 175 -38.25 -15.78 -30.71
C GLY A 175 -36.84 -15.60 -30.15
N SER A 176 -35.92 -16.45 -30.61
CA SER A 176 -34.52 -16.55 -30.17
C SER A 176 -33.64 -15.39 -30.67
N SER A 177 -32.92 -14.73 -29.76
CA SER A 177 -31.51 -14.27 -29.90
C SER A 177 -31.10 -13.29 -28.78
N GLY A 178 -31.43 -13.61 -27.51
CA GLY A 178 -30.93 -12.91 -26.33
C GLY A 178 -29.94 -13.80 -25.58
N ASP A 179 -28.87 -13.24 -25.05
CA ASP A 179 -27.82 -13.95 -24.30
C ASP A 179 -28.44 -14.72 -23.10
N ASP A 180 -28.60 -16.05 -23.22
CA ASP A 180 -29.18 -16.94 -22.19
C ASP A 180 -28.49 -16.84 -20.81
N ARG A 181 -27.37 -16.12 -20.70
CA ARG A 181 -26.69 -15.82 -19.43
C ARG A 181 -27.55 -14.97 -18.47
N MET A 182 -28.61 -14.31 -18.96
CA MET A 182 -29.28 -13.23 -18.24
C MET A 182 -30.26 -13.63 -17.12
N ASN A 183 -30.53 -14.91 -16.82
CA ASN A 183 -31.48 -15.32 -15.77
C ASN A 183 -31.16 -16.70 -15.14
N ASP A 184 -29.98 -16.90 -14.57
CA ASP A 184 -29.56 -18.22 -14.08
C ASP A 184 -28.89 -18.21 -12.70
N SER A 185 -29.32 -19.11 -11.82
CA SER A 185 -28.70 -19.31 -10.49
C SER A 185 -27.30 -19.93 -10.58
N GLY A 186 -26.99 -20.64 -11.67
CA GLY A 186 -25.77 -21.43 -11.82
C GLY A 186 -25.75 -22.74 -11.01
N ILE A 187 -26.78 -23.01 -10.20
CA ILE A 187 -26.90 -24.26 -9.44
C ILE A 187 -27.29 -25.37 -10.40
N ARG A 188 -26.57 -26.50 -10.34
CA ARG A 188 -26.77 -27.66 -11.24
C ARG A 188 -26.90 -29.00 -10.53
N GLY A 189 -26.46 -29.06 -9.28
CA GLY A 189 -26.63 -30.26 -8.47
C GLY A 189 -26.72 -29.96 -6.99
N VAL A 190 -27.19 -30.95 -6.24
CA VAL A 190 -27.30 -30.86 -4.77
C VAL A 190 -26.76 -32.11 -4.10
N ILE A 191 -26.01 -31.94 -3.01
CA ILE A 191 -25.58 -32.98 -2.09
C ILE A 191 -26.30 -32.77 -0.75
N LEU A 192 -26.97 -33.81 -0.26
CA LEU A 192 -27.71 -33.75 1.01
C LEU A 192 -26.79 -34.15 2.16
N ASN A 193 -26.48 -33.22 3.06
CA ASN A 193 -25.63 -33.50 4.22
C ASN A 193 -26.47 -33.81 5.47
N ARG A 194 -25.93 -34.64 6.36
CA ARG A 194 -26.55 -35.09 7.62
C ARG A 194 -27.91 -35.77 7.44
N VAL A 195 -28.03 -36.63 6.43
CA VAL A 195 -29.26 -37.38 6.13
C VAL A 195 -29.03 -38.90 6.15
N SER A 196 -30.00 -39.66 6.68
CA SER A 196 -29.92 -41.12 6.68
C SER A 196 -30.19 -41.70 5.28
N PRO A 197 -29.65 -42.89 4.94
CA PRO A 197 -29.88 -43.52 3.64
C PRO A 197 -31.37 -43.66 3.27
N VAL A 198 -32.19 -44.07 4.26
CA VAL A 198 -33.64 -44.26 4.07
C VAL A 198 -34.34 -42.94 3.78
N PHE A 199 -33.91 -41.86 4.41
CA PHE A 199 -34.54 -40.56 4.25
C PHE A 199 -34.03 -39.83 2.99
N TYR A 200 -32.78 -40.06 2.60
CA TYR A 200 -32.20 -39.59 1.35
C TYR A 200 -33.05 -40.00 0.15
N GLU A 201 -33.43 -41.28 0.01
CA GLU A 201 -34.24 -41.75 -1.13
C GLU A 201 -35.58 -41.02 -1.23
N ARG A 202 -36.19 -40.70 -0.08
CA ARG A 202 -37.44 -39.93 -0.04
C ARG A 202 -37.23 -38.48 -0.45
N LEU A 203 -36.23 -37.82 0.12
CA LEU A 203 -35.93 -36.42 -0.19
C LEU A 203 -35.47 -36.24 -1.63
N LYS A 204 -34.71 -37.20 -2.17
CA LYS A 204 -34.27 -37.19 -3.56
C LYS A 204 -35.46 -37.06 -4.51
N GLY A 205 -36.45 -37.95 -4.38
CA GLY A 205 -37.65 -37.91 -5.22
C GLY A 205 -38.41 -36.59 -5.10
N VAL A 206 -38.57 -36.08 -3.87
CA VAL A 206 -39.24 -34.79 -3.63
C VAL A 206 -38.48 -33.63 -4.26
N ILE A 207 -37.15 -33.59 -4.16
CA ILE A 207 -36.33 -32.51 -4.72
C ILE A 207 -36.36 -32.56 -6.25
N GLU A 208 -36.15 -33.73 -6.86
CA GLU A 208 -36.14 -33.89 -8.32
C GLU A 208 -37.52 -33.64 -8.94
N GLU A 209 -38.62 -33.96 -8.24
CA GLU A 209 -39.98 -33.63 -8.68
C GLU A 209 -40.26 -32.12 -8.60
N ASN A 210 -39.82 -31.46 -7.52
CA ASN A 210 -40.10 -30.04 -7.30
C ASN A 210 -39.08 -29.10 -7.93
N CYS A 211 -37.90 -29.59 -8.32
CA CYS A 211 -36.79 -28.87 -8.96
C CYS A 211 -36.19 -29.75 -10.09
N PRO A 212 -36.92 -30.00 -11.19
CA PRO A 212 -36.52 -30.93 -12.25
C PRO A 212 -35.22 -30.53 -12.97
N GLU A 213 -34.79 -29.27 -12.85
CA GLU A 213 -33.53 -28.79 -13.39
C GLU A 213 -32.29 -29.16 -12.53
N ILE A 214 -32.48 -29.69 -11.31
CA ILE A 214 -31.39 -30.02 -10.37
C ILE A 214 -31.23 -31.53 -10.21
N LYS A 215 -30.00 -32.01 -10.39
CA LYS A 215 -29.63 -33.41 -10.10
C LYS A 215 -29.27 -33.58 -8.62
N VAL A 216 -29.88 -34.54 -7.93
CA VAL A 216 -29.45 -34.91 -6.57
C VAL A 216 -28.25 -35.85 -6.68
N LEU A 217 -27.07 -35.30 -6.44
CA LEU A 217 -25.78 -35.96 -6.65
C LEU A 217 -25.39 -36.91 -5.51
N GLY A 218 -26.17 -37.00 -4.44
CA GLY A 218 -25.91 -37.96 -3.37
C GLY A 218 -26.12 -37.39 -1.98
N TYR A 219 -25.56 -38.07 -0.99
CA TYR A 219 -25.67 -37.66 0.40
C TYR A 219 -24.46 -38.00 1.26
N LEU A 220 -24.38 -37.34 2.41
CA LEU A 220 -23.54 -37.75 3.53
C LEU A 220 -24.40 -37.97 4.79
N PRO A 221 -24.23 -39.11 5.49
CA PRO A 221 -24.88 -39.34 6.77
C PRO A 221 -24.29 -38.43 7.87
N GLU A 222 -24.95 -38.39 9.03
CA GLU A 222 -24.41 -37.67 10.19
C GLU A 222 -23.17 -38.41 10.74
N MET A 223 -21.99 -37.90 10.42
CA MET A 223 -20.70 -38.50 10.80
C MET A 223 -20.24 -37.99 12.19
N LYS A 224 -20.88 -38.46 13.26
CA LYS A 224 -20.70 -37.95 14.65
C LYS A 224 -19.27 -38.01 15.19
N ASN A 225 -18.44 -38.95 14.69
CA ASN A 225 -17.04 -39.12 15.11
C ASN A 225 -16.04 -38.44 14.17
N LEU A 226 -16.52 -37.68 13.18
CA LEU A 226 -15.72 -37.06 12.12
C LEU A 226 -16.15 -35.60 11.89
N ALA A 227 -16.73 -34.95 12.89
CA ALA A 227 -16.95 -33.51 12.84
C ALA A 227 -15.61 -32.81 13.08
N VAL A 228 -15.23 -31.88 12.18
CA VAL A 228 -14.13 -30.95 12.44
C VAL A 228 -14.50 -30.17 13.70
N PRO A 229 -13.76 -30.31 14.83
CA PRO A 229 -14.13 -29.60 16.04
C PRO A 229 -13.90 -28.10 15.82
N SER A 230 -14.83 -27.28 16.31
CA SER A 230 -14.70 -25.83 16.30
C SER A 230 -13.96 -25.35 17.53
N ARG A 231 -12.93 -24.49 17.42
CA ARG A 231 -12.40 -23.76 18.58
C ARG A 231 -13.38 -22.66 18.99
N HIS A 232 -13.17 -22.13 20.19
CA HIS A 232 -13.89 -20.95 20.72
C HIS A 232 -13.66 -19.65 19.92
N LEU A 233 -12.77 -19.65 18.90
CA LEU A 233 -12.33 -18.47 18.14
C LEU A 233 -12.24 -18.67 16.61
N GLY A 234 -12.45 -19.88 16.09
CA GLY A 234 -12.18 -20.26 14.69
C GLY A 234 -12.09 -21.78 14.56
N LEU A 235 -11.94 -22.33 13.35
CA LEU A 235 -11.77 -23.78 13.16
C LEU A 235 -10.46 -24.28 13.80
N ILE A 236 -10.41 -25.54 14.24
CA ILE A 236 -9.15 -26.22 14.54
C ILE A 236 -8.32 -26.27 13.24
N GLU A 237 -7.03 -25.96 13.30
CA GLU A 237 -6.16 -26.11 12.14
C GLU A 237 -5.92 -27.60 11.82
N PRO A 238 -5.62 -27.97 10.57
CA PRO A 238 -5.35 -29.37 10.23
C PRO A 238 -4.20 -29.99 11.06
N GLY A 239 -3.22 -29.18 11.46
CA GLY A 239 -2.07 -29.62 12.27
C GLY A 239 -2.43 -29.99 13.71
N ASP A 240 -3.54 -29.45 14.23
CA ASP A 240 -4.00 -29.67 15.59
C ASP A 240 -4.97 -30.87 15.72
N MET A 241 -5.22 -31.58 14.62
CA MET A 241 -6.01 -32.82 14.62
C MET A 241 -5.11 -34.04 14.76
N GLU A 242 -5.21 -34.75 15.89
CA GLU A 242 -4.45 -35.98 16.16
C GLU A 242 -4.62 -37.05 15.07
N ASP A 243 -5.80 -37.13 14.42
CA ASP A 243 -6.17 -38.17 13.45
C ASP A 243 -6.61 -37.62 12.07
N PHE A 244 -6.02 -36.51 11.59
CA PHE A 244 -6.43 -35.88 10.33
C PHE A 244 -6.48 -36.84 9.12
N ASN A 245 -5.47 -37.70 8.97
CA ASN A 245 -5.40 -38.65 7.86
C ASN A 245 -6.51 -39.71 7.95
N SER A 246 -6.77 -40.24 9.14
CA SER A 246 -7.88 -41.19 9.36
C SER A 246 -9.23 -40.52 9.10
N TRP A 247 -9.36 -39.25 9.47
CA TRP A 247 -10.54 -38.46 9.24
C TRP A 247 -10.82 -38.27 7.74
N ILE A 248 -9.82 -37.80 6.97
CA ILE A 248 -10.00 -37.55 5.55
C ILE A 248 -10.29 -38.83 4.77
N GLU A 249 -9.64 -39.94 5.12
CA GLU A 249 -9.89 -41.25 4.52
C GLU A 249 -11.33 -41.71 4.75
N ALA A 250 -11.83 -41.61 5.99
CA ALA A 250 -13.21 -41.99 6.31
C ALA A 250 -14.26 -41.12 5.58
N VAL A 251 -14.00 -39.82 5.45
CA VAL A 251 -14.88 -38.90 4.68
C VAL A 251 -14.85 -39.26 3.20
N SER A 252 -13.67 -39.51 2.64
CA SER A 252 -13.48 -39.84 1.22
C SER A 252 -14.15 -41.16 0.84
N ASP A 253 -13.95 -42.21 1.65
CA ASP A 253 -14.58 -43.51 1.45
C ASP A 253 -16.12 -43.43 1.52
N GLN A 254 -16.64 -42.54 2.36
CA GLN A 254 -18.06 -42.29 2.43
C GLN A 254 -18.57 -41.57 1.18
N ILE A 255 -17.85 -40.55 0.70
CA ILE A 255 -18.17 -39.83 -0.54
C ILE A 255 -18.18 -40.79 -1.74
N GLU A 256 -17.18 -41.65 -1.91
CA GLU A 256 -17.17 -42.62 -3.02
C GLU A 256 -18.35 -43.59 -2.99
N LYS A 257 -18.88 -43.89 -1.80
CA LYS A 257 -20.03 -44.80 -1.64
C LYS A 257 -21.37 -44.11 -1.88
N THR A 258 -21.51 -42.83 -1.53
CA THR A 258 -22.82 -42.17 -1.44
C THR A 258 -22.98 -40.90 -2.27
N VAL A 259 -21.93 -40.45 -2.97
CA VAL A 259 -21.96 -39.30 -3.87
C VAL A 259 -21.57 -39.72 -5.29
N ASP A 260 -22.36 -39.28 -6.27
CA ASP A 260 -22.14 -39.40 -7.71
C ASP A 260 -21.01 -38.47 -8.16
N VAL A 261 -19.78 -38.89 -7.89
CA VAL A 261 -18.56 -38.15 -8.27
C VAL A 261 -18.45 -38.01 -9.79
N ASP A 262 -18.86 -39.02 -10.55
CA ASP A 262 -18.82 -38.97 -12.01
C ASP A 262 -19.82 -37.93 -12.53
N GLY A 263 -21.01 -37.83 -11.92
CA GLY A 263 -21.96 -36.75 -12.18
C GLY A 263 -21.42 -35.35 -11.84
N ILE A 264 -20.65 -35.19 -10.76
CA ILE A 264 -19.97 -33.92 -10.45
C ILE A 264 -18.96 -33.57 -11.55
N LEU A 265 -18.18 -34.55 -12.00
CA LEU A 265 -17.19 -34.38 -13.06
C LEU A 265 -17.82 -34.02 -14.41
N GLU A 266 -18.98 -34.61 -14.73
CA GLU A 266 -19.78 -34.24 -15.91
C GLU A 266 -20.26 -32.78 -15.81
N LEU A 267 -20.79 -32.38 -14.66
CA LEU A 267 -21.21 -31.00 -14.42
C LEU A 267 -20.03 -30.03 -14.56
N ALA A 268 -18.85 -30.40 -14.04
CA ALA A 268 -17.67 -29.54 -14.09
C ALA A 268 -17.21 -29.19 -15.51
N GLY A 269 -17.62 -29.96 -16.53
CA GLY A 269 -17.33 -29.68 -17.95
C GLY A 269 -18.32 -28.71 -18.62
N THR A 270 -19.23 -28.14 -17.84
CA THR A 270 -20.26 -27.18 -18.30
C THR A 270 -19.96 -25.79 -17.79
N THR A 271 -20.46 -24.76 -18.49
CA THR A 271 -20.44 -23.37 -17.99
C THR A 271 -21.42 -23.20 -16.84
N LYS A 272 -21.42 -22.04 -16.18
CA LYS A 272 -22.47 -21.69 -15.20
C LYS A 272 -23.88 -21.86 -15.78
N SER A 273 -24.07 -21.53 -17.05
CA SER A 273 -25.34 -21.70 -17.77
C SER A 273 -25.64 -23.15 -18.18
N GLY A 274 -24.77 -24.13 -17.86
CA GLY A 274 -24.95 -25.54 -18.20
C GLY A 274 -24.62 -25.90 -19.65
N LYS A 275 -23.97 -25.00 -20.41
CA LYS A 275 -23.53 -25.28 -21.78
C LYS A 275 -22.23 -26.09 -21.70
N THR A 276 -22.18 -27.26 -22.35
CA THR A 276 -20.96 -28.07 -22.41
C THR A 276 -19.88 -27.31 -23.17
N HIS A 277 -18.71 -27.12 -22.56
CA HIS A 277 -17.59 -26.44 -23.21
C HIS A 277 -16.29 -27.27 -23.18
N VAL A 278 -16.29 -28.46 -22.57
CA VAL A 278 -15.17 -29.41 -22.53
C VAL A 278 -15.66 -30.86 -22.77
N LYS A 279 -14.91 -31.68 -23.54
CA LYS A 279 -15.21 -33.10 -23.82
C LYS A 279 -14.92 -34.03 -22.62
N LYS A 280 -15.76 -35.06 -22.43
CA LYS A 280 -15.79 -36.01 -21.28
C LYS A 280 -14.42 -36.43 -20.73
N ILE A 281 -14.31 -36.45 -19.39
CA ILE A 281 -13.14 -36.91 -18.62
C ILE A 281 -12.68 -38.34 -18.94
N SER A 282 -13.56 -39.22 -19.45
CA SER A 282 -13.21 -40.58 -19.86
C SER A 282 -12.11 -40.66 -20.94
N GLU A 283 -11.85 -39.56 -21.67
CA GLU A 283 -10.80 -39.47 -22.70
C GLU A 283 -9.40 -39.17 -22.11
N PHE A 284 -9.28 -38.81 -20.82
CA PHE A 284 -7.97 -38.60 -20.15
C PHE A 284 -7.26 -39.91 -19.76
N ARG A 285 -7.96 -41.05 -19.80
CA ARG A 285 -7.40 -42.37 -19.43
C ARG A 285 -6.45 -42.95 -20.47
N ASP A 286 -6.52 -42.50 -21.71
CA ASP A 286 -5.54 -42.85 -22.75
C ASP A 286 -4.57 -41.68 -22.90
N GLY A 287 -3.31 -41.88 -22.52
CA GLY A 287 -2.23 -40.89 -22.58
C GLY A 287 -1.81 -40.45 -23.99
N SER A 288 -2.76 -40.32 -24.93
CA SER A 288 -2.54 -39.96 -26.34
C SER A 288 -3.07 -38.58 -26.75
N VAL A 289 -3.69 -37.78 -25.87
CA VAL A 289 -4.28 -36.48 -26.27
C VAL A 289 -3.32 -35.29 -26.10
N ALA A 290 -2.02 -35.50 -26.34
CA ALA A 290 -1.06 -34.39 -26.51
C ALA A 290 -0.96 -33.90 -27.97
N SER A 291 -1.59 -34.58 -28.94
CA SER A 291 -1.38 -34.33 -30.37
C SER A 291 -2.56 -33.76 -31.17
N GLU A 292 -3.74 -33.55 -30.56
CA GLU A 292 -4.95 -33.11 -31.30
C GLU A 292 -5.41 -31.67 -31.02
N ILE A 293 -4.88 -31.00 -29.99
CA ILE A 293 -5.21 -29.58 -29.70
C ILE A 293 -4.55 -28.63 -30.72
N SER A 294 -3.62 -29.10 -31.53
CA SER A 294 -2.95 -28.33 -32.58
C SER A 294 -3.66 -28.31 -33.94
N ARG A 295 -4.89 -28.84 -34.08
CA ARG A 295 -5.57 -28.97 -35.38
C ARG A 295 -7.01 -28.46 -35.51
N SER A 296 -7.62 -27.85 -34.50
CA SER A 296 -9.01 -27.35 -34.61
C SER A 296 -9.18 -25.84 -34.39
N VAL A 297 -8.13 -25.04 -34.57
CA VAL A 297 -8.23 -23.57 -34.59
C VAL A 297 -8.36 -23.01 -36.02
N ASP A 298 -8.21 -23.85 -37.05
CA ASP A 298 -8.33 -23.44 -38.45
C ASP A 298 -9.59 -24.01 -39.12
N SER A 299 -10.74 -23.32 -39.01
CA SER A 299 -11.74 -23.38 -40.09
C SER A 299 -12.82 -22.28 -40.13
N ASP A 300 -13.00 -21.41 -39.13
CA ASP A 300 -14.10 -20.41 -39.15
C ASP A 300 -13.65 -18.94 -39.16
N LEU A 301 -12.64 -18.62 -39.97
CA LEU A 301 -12.32 -17.23 -40.35
C LEU A 301 -12.17 -17.14 -41.86
N SER A 302 -13.30 -17.01 -42.57
CA SER A 302 -13.28 -16.41 -43.91
C SER A 302 -14.46 -15.46 -44.09
N ARG A 303 -14.13 -14.22 -44.49
CA ARG A 303 -14.96 -13.02 -44.75
C ARG A 303 -15.23 -12.18 -43.49
N SER A 304 -14.76 -10.93 -43.34
CA SER A 304 -14.23 -9.94 -44.28
C SER A 304 -13.40 -8.86 -43.55
N ASP A 305 -12.20 -8.62 -44.07
CA ASP A 305 -11.35 -7.42 -44.09
C ASP A 305 -11.65 -6.23 -43.15
N ASN A 306 -10.77 -6.00 -42.16
CA ASN A 306 -9.84 -4.87 -42.24
C ASN A 306 -8.65 -5.07 -41.26
N SER A 307 -7.46 -4.86 -41.82
CA SER A 307 -6.14 -5.19 -41.32
C SER A 307 -5.64 -4.32 -40.16
N PHE A 308 -5.07 -4.93 -39.11
CA PHE A 308 -3.83 -4.47 -38.47
C PHE A 308 -3.14 -5.66 -37.78
N SER A 309 -2.01 -6.10 -38.33
CA SER A 309 -1.26 -7.28 -37.92
C SER A 309 -0.29 -6.97 -36.77
N ILE A 310 -0.43 -7.64 -35.64
CA ILE A 310 0.63 -7.79 -34.63
C ILE A 310 1.33 -9.11 -34.92
N GLN A 311 2.53 -9.06 -35.51
CA GLN A 311 3.41 -10.22 -35.61
C GLN A 311 4.19 -10.39 -34.32
N SER A 312 3.92 -11.50 -33.65
CA SER A 312 4.76 -12.08 -32.60
C SER A 312 6.12 -12.49 -33.19
N LYS A 313 7.20 -11.93 -32.65
CA LYS A 313 8.54 -12.50 -32.72
C LYS A 313 9.07 -12.66 -31.30
N VAL A 314 8.83 -13.84 -30.73
CA VAL A 314 9.63 -14.36 -29.63
C VAL A 314 10.98 -14.75 -30.24
N GLY A 315 11.96 -13.86 -30.08
CA GLY A 315 13.36 -14.12 -30.37
C GLY A 315 14.17 -13.81 -29.11
N PHE A 316 14.58 -14.86 -28.39
CA PHE A 316 15.64 -14.76 -27.40
C PHE A 316 16.92 -14.35 -28.13
N ASN A 317 17.39 -13.11 -27.93
CA ASN A 317 18.81 -12.74 -27.98
C ASN A 317 19.05 -11.29 -27.52
N ASN A 318 20.02 -11.17 -26.59
CA ASN A 318 20.75 -9.98 -26.15
C ASN A 318 19.95 -8.81 -25.55
N TYR A 319 19.77 -8.89 -24.22
CA TYR A 319 19.39 -7.76 -23.37
C TYR A 319 20.54 -6.75 -23.28
N GLU A 320 20.43 -5.64 -24.01
CA GLU A 320 20.92 -4.35 -23.50
C GLU A 320 19.77 -3.72 -22.71
N ASN A 321 20.04 -3.46 -21.43
CA ASN A 321 19.10 -2.94 -20.44
C ASN A 321 18.64 -1.52 -20.80
N HIS A 322 17.45 -1.40 -21.39
CA HIS A 322 16.68 -0.17 -21.39
C HIS A 322 15.26 -0.49 -20.89
N VAL A 323 15.01 -0.16 -19.63
CA VAL A 323 13.65 -0.16 -19.05
C VAL A 323 12.87 0.97 -19.73
N ASP A 324 11.76 0.63 -20.38
CA ASP A 324 10.88 1.60 -21.03
C ASP A 324 10.11 2.38 -19.94
N LEU A 325 10.65 3.54 -19.57
CA LEU A 325 10.11 4.44 -18.54
C LEU A 325 8.75 5.06 -18.91
N ASN A 326 8.27 4.86 -20.14
CA ASN A 326 6.96 5.34 -20.60
C ASN A 326 5.79 4.61 -19.94
N VAL A 327 6.03 3.46 -19.31
CA VAL A 327 5.02 2.80 -18.47
C VAL A 327 4.73 3.63 -17.22
N TYR A 328 5.54 4.61 -16.79
CA TYR A 328 5.24 5.33 -15.53
C TYR A 328 4.33 6.56 -15.65
N THR A 329 4.12 7.10 -16.85
CA THR A 329 3.43 8.40 -17.01
C THR A 329 1.90 8.33 -17.09
N ASP A 330 1.33 7.23 -17.57
CA ASP A 330 -0.14 7.10 -17.70
C ASP A 330 -0.84 6.64 -16.41
N PHE A 331 -0.08 6.38 -15.34
CA PHE A 331 -0.53 5.73 -14.10
C PHE A 331 -1.04 6.69 -13.00
N ILE A 332 -1.35 7.95 -13.36
CA ILE A 332 -1.47 9.08 -12.40
C ILE A 332 -2.90 9.33 -11.89
N ARG A 333 -3.93 8.52 -12.25
CA ARG A 333 -5.31 8.78 -11.79
C ARG A 333 -6.06 7.56 -11.28
N GLY A 334 -5.55 6.91 -10.23
CA GLY A 334 -6.33 5.93 -9.44
C GLY A 334 -6.99 4.80 -10.24
N SER A 335 -6.54 4.55 -11.47
CA SER A 335 -7.02 3.48 -12.33
C SER A 335 -6.36 2.20 -11.88
N GLU A 336 -7.16 1.15 -11.63
CA GLU A 336 -6.68 -0.18 -11.28
C GLU A 336 -5.55 -0.62 -12.22
N ILE A 337 -4.47 -1.17 -11.66
CA ILE A 337 -3.40 -1.76 -12.47
C ILE A 337 -4.01 -2.94 -13.21
N ARG A 338 -3.99 -2.88 -14.55
CA ARG A 338 -4.43 -3.99 -15.38
C ARG A 338 -3.52 -5.19 -15.18
N ALA A 339 -4.07 -6.39 -15.27
CA ALA A 339 -3.37 -7.62 -14.90
C ALA A 339 -2.09 -7.88 -15.73
N ASP A 340 -2.08 -7.43 -16.99
CA ASP A 340 -0.94 -7.51 -17.91
C ASP A 340 0.28 -6.68 -17.45
N HIS A 341 0.06 -5.56 -16.75
CA HIS A 341 1.12 -4.67 -16.28
C HIS A 341 1.72 -5.05 -14.92
N ILE A 342 1.21 -6.08 -14.24
CA ILE A 342 1.83 -6.55 -12.98
C ILE A 342 3.25 -7.07 -13.22
N SER A 343 3.50 -7.66 -14.40
CA SER A 343 4.81 -8.19 -14.77
C SER A 343 5.89 -7.10 -14.88
N ASP A 344 5.49 -5.84 -15.09
CA ASP A 344 6.40 -4.68 -15.15
C ASP A 344 6.85 -4.21 -13.75
N LEU A 345 6.15 -4.63 -12.69
CA LEU A 345 6.42 -4.22 -11.30
C LEU A 345 7.47 -5.13 -10.65
N ARG A 346 8.69 -5.14 -11.16
CA ARG A 346 9.77 -5.98 -10.62
C ARG A 346 10.98 -5.15 -10.22
N VAL A 347 11.57 -5.45 -9.07
CA VAL A 347 12.86 -4.86 -8.70
C VAL A 347 13.98 -5.47 -9.56
N ASN A 348 15.01 -4.67 -9.85
CA ASN A 348 16.09 -5.10 -10.74
C ASN A 348 17.01 -6.11 -10.06
N ASN A 349 17.16 -6.00 -8.75
CA ASN A 349 17.99 -6.88 -7.93
C ASN A 349 17.11 -7.75 -7.04
N LYS A 350 17.54 -8.99 -6.83
CA LYS A 350 16.83 -9.92 -5.94
C LYS A 350 16.94 -9.43 -4.50
N VAL A 351 15.84 -9.45 -3.75
CA VAL A 351 15.80 -9.06 -2.34
C VAL A 351 15.40 -10.24 -1.47
N LYS A 352 16.02 -10.41 -0.31
CA LYS A 352 15.69 -11.48 0.65
C LYS A 352 14.72 -10.97 1.71
N LEU A 353 13.54 -11.55 1.78
CA LEU A 353 12.51 -11.18 2.75
C LEU A 353 12.35 -12.27 3.79
N GLY A 354 12.59 -11.95 5.06
CA GLY A 354 12.27 -12.84 6.17
C GLY A 354 10.77 -12.92 6.35
N ILE A 355 10.19 -14.12 6.36
CA ILE A 355 8.76 -14.31 6.60
C ILE A 355 8.55 -15.19 7.84
N ALA A 356 7.81 -14.67 8.83
CA ALA A 356 7.60 -15.40 10.09
C ALA A 356 6.67 -16.59 9.86
N GLU A 357 7.13 -17.82 10.04
CA GLU A 357 6.36 -19.04 9.78
C GLU A 357 6.53 -20.06 10.89
N ASP A 358 5.50 -20.18 11.72
CA ASP A 358 5.38 -21.21 12.74
C ASP A 358 3.93 -21.33 13.25
N GLU A 359 3.71 -22.02 14.36
CA GLU A 359 2.38 -22.22 14.94
C GLU A 359 1.74 -20.93 15.48
N ALA A 360 2.53 -19.89 15.78
CA ALA A 360 2.02 -18.59 16.19
C ALA A 360 1.76 -17.66 15.00
N PHE A 361 2.50 -17.81 13.90
CA PHE A 361 2.43 -16.96 12.71
C PHE A 361 2.25 -17.79 11.43
N ASN A 362 1.00 -18.07 11.07
CA ASN A 362 0.65 -18.96 9.96
C ASN A 362 -0.41 -18.38 9.01
N PHE A 363 -0.89 -17.16 9.23
CA PHE A 363 -1.92 -16.54 8.38
C PHE A 363 -1.30 -15.74 7.24
N TYR A 364 -1.25 -16.38 6.07
CA TYR A 364 -0.74 -15.80 4.83
C TYR A 364 -1.63 -16.16 3.64
N TYR A 365 -1.87 -15.19 2.76
CA TYR A 365 -2.37 -15.49 1.43
C TYR A 365 -1.26 -16.07 0.58
N GLN A 366 -1.55 -17.17 -0.10
CA GLN A 366 -0.64 -17.76 -1.07
C GLN A 366 -0.35 -16.78 -2.21
N GLU A 367 -1.35 -15.99 -2.60
CA GLU A 367 -1.24 -14.95 -3.62
C GLU A 367 -0.21 -13.89 -3.27
N ASN A 368 -0.17 -13.44 -2.02
CA ASN A 368 0.77 -12.43 -1.58
C ASN A 368 2.21 -12.89 -1.76
N ARG A 369 2.50 -14.16 -1.41
CA ARG A 369 3.82 -14.77 -1.55
C ARG A 369 4.25 -14.80 -3.01
N GLU A 370 3.38 -15.31 -3.87
CA GLU A 370 3.63 -15.39 -5.30
C GLU A 370 3.81 -14.01 -5.93
N LEU A 371 3.07 -12.99 -5.49
CA LEU A 371 3.27 -11.62 -5.96
C LEU A 371 4.65 -11.10 -5.57
N LEU A 372 5.07 -11.26 -4.31
CA LEU A 372 6.41 -10.86 -3.86
C LEU A 372 7.51 -11.55 -4.68
N GLU A 373 7.38 -12.86 -4.93
CA GLU A 373 8.31 -13.63 -5.75
C GLU A 373 8.34 -13.13 -7.21
N LYS A 374 7.16 -12.88 -7.81
CA LYS A 374 7.05 -12.26 -9.15
C LYS A 374 7.73 -10.89 -9.20
N MET A 375 7.67 -10.12 -8.12
CA MET A 375 8.33 -8.83 -7.97
C MET A 375 9.84 -8.92 -7.71
N GLY A 376 10.39 -10.12 -7.48
CA GLY A 376 11.84 -10.35 -7.29
C GLY A 376 12.27 -10.72 -5.87
N ALA A 377 11.34 -11.06 -4.97
CA ALA A 377 11.67 -11.53 -3.63
C ALA A 377 12.19 -12.97 -3.60
N GLU A 378 13.14 -13.24 -2.73
CA GLU A 378 13.41 -14.55 -2.14
C GLU A 378 12.77 -14.58 -0.75
N LEU A 379 11.76 -15.40 -0.56
CA LEU A 379 11.12 -15.56 0.75
C LEU A 379 11.94 -16.55 1.60
N VAL A 380 12.40 -16.09 2.76
CA VAL A 380 13.21 -16.86 3.70
C VAL A 380 12.40 -17.07 4.99
N PRO A 381 11.82 -18.26 5.22
CA PRO A 381 11.04 -18.51 6.42
C PRO A 381 11.93 -18.49 7.67
N PHE A 382 11.38 -18.03 8.79
CA PHE A 382 11.96 -18.15 10.13
C PHE A 382 10.85 -18.32 11.17
N SER A 383 11.14 -18.98 12.29
CA SER A 383 10.19 -19.21 13.38
C SER A 383 10.48 -18.31 14.58
N PRO A 384 9.62 -17.32 14.89
CA PRO A 384 9.67 -16.62 16.16
C PRO A 384 9.62 -17.51 17.42
N LEU A 385 8.98 -18.68 17.33
CA LEU A 385 8.88 -19.63 18.44
C LEU A 385 10.15 -20.46 18.65
N HIS A 386 10.77 -20.93 17.57
CA HIS A 386 11.77 -22.00 17.64
C HIS A 386 13.18 -21.54 17.25
N ASP A 387 13.33 -20.49 16.45
CA ASP A 387 14.64 -19.99 16.03
C ASP A 387 15.20 -19.01 17.06
N GLU A 388 16.49 -19.12 17.37
CA GLU A 388 17.16 -18.19 18.29
C GLU A 388 17.62 -16.90 17.60
N LYS A 389 17.70 -16.89 16.26
CA LYS A 389 18.23 -15.79 15.44
C LYS A 389 17.43 -15.63 14.15
N LEU A 390 17.39 -14.41 13.65
CA LEU A 390 16.91 -14.16 12.29
C LEU A 390 17.88 -14.76 11.26
N PRO A 391 17.37 -15.20 10.09
CA PRO A 391 18.21 -15.54 8.95
C PRO A 391 19.20 -14.41 8.62
N GLU A 392 20.39 -14.81 8.18
CA GLU A 392 21.41 -13.85 7.78
C GLU A 392 21.03 -13.14 6.47
N ASP A 393 21.52 -11.91 6.31
CA ASP A 393 21.41 -11.13 5.09
C ASP A 393 20.00 -10.78 4.59
N LEU A 394 19.01 -10.69 5.49
CA LEU A 394 17.68 -10.19 5.15
C LEU A 394 17.68 -8.70 4.74
N ASP A 395 16.82 -8.36 3.79
CA ASP A 395 16.63 -7.01 3.24
C ASP A 395 15.29 -6.39 3.66
N GLY A 396 14.38 -7.20 4.20
CA GLY A 396 13.10 -6.80 4.77
C GLY A 396 12.48 -7.96 5.56
N VAL A 397 11.48 -7.67 6.40
CA VAL A 397 10.75 -8.67 7.20
C VAL A 397 9.24 -8.50 7.05
N ILE A 398 8.53 -9.63 6.96
CA ILE A 398 7.08 -9.72 7.03
C ILE A 398 6.71 -10.63 8.20
N ILE A 399 5.96 -10.09 9.16
CA ILE A 399 5.37 -10.84 10.26
C ILE A 399 3.86 -10.85 10.04
N GLY A 400 3.35 -11.94 9.49
CA GLY A 400 1.92 -12.13 9.26
C GLY A 400 1.15 -12.28 10.56
N GLY A 401 -0.13 -12.63 10.47
CA GLY A 401 -0.91 -12.95 11.66
C GLY A 401 -0.91 -14.44 12.00
N GLY A 402 -1.78 -14.78 12.93
CA GLY A 402 -1.89 -16.09 13.56
C GLY A 402 -2.40 -15.87 14.98
N TYR A 403 -2.10 -16.77 15.90
CA TYR A 403 -2.57 -16.73 17.28
C TYR A 403 -1.42 -16.64 18.30
N PRO A 404 -0.59 -15.58 18.28
CA PRO A 404 0.55 -15.44 19.19
C PRO A 404 0.14 -15.46 20.66
N GLU A 405 -1.10 -15.10 21.00
CA GLU A 405 -1.63 -15.19 22.36
C GLU A 405 -1.68 -16.62 22.91
N LEU A 406 -1.81 -17.64 22.06
CA LEU A 406 -1.80 -19.04 22.48
C LEU A 406 -0.38 -19.52 22.82
N TYR A 407 0.63 -18.81 22.33
CA TYR A 407 2.05 -19.14 22.50
C TYR A 407 2.82 -18.03 23.23
N ALA A 408 2.12 -17.11 23.89
CA ALA A 408 2.69 -15.89 24.48
C ALA A 408 3.84 -16.19 25.46
N GLU A 409 3.75 -17.26 26.25
CA GLU A 409 4.83 -17.67 27.16
C GLU A 409 6.12 -18.03 26.42
N LYS A 410 6.02 -18.86 25.36
CA LYS A 410 7.18 -19.27 24.56
C LYS A 410 7.80 -18.09 23.80
N LEU A 411 6.95 -17.26 23.20
CA LEU A 411 7.39 -16.05 22.48
C LEU A 411 8.11 -15.07 23.42
N SER A 412 7.63 -14.93 24.65
CA SER A 412 8.25 -14.07 25.66
C SER A 412 9.62 -14.60 26.12
N GLN A 413 9.74 -15.93 26.25
CA GLN A 413 10.98 -16.61 26.62
C GLN A 413 12.05 -16.56 25.52
N ASN A 414 11.69 -16.42 24.24
CA ASN A 414 12.64 -16.25 23.14
C ASN A 414 13.21 -14.83 23.08
N VAL A 415 14.00 -14.46 24.09
CA VAL A 415 14.61 -13.13 24.23
C VAL A 415 15.49 -12.78 23.02
N SER A 416 16.28 -13.73 22.53
CA SER A 416 17.24 -13.49 21.44
C SER A 416 16.54 -13.13 20.13
N MET A 417 15.42 -13.80 19.79
CA MET A 417 14.63 -13.44 18.61
C MET A 417 13.97 -12.05 18.76
N ARG A 418 13.41 -11.75 19.95
CA ARG A 418 12.82 -10.43 20.23
C ARG A 418 13.85 -9.31 20.06
N GLU A 419 15.05 -9.50 20.62
CA GLU A 419 16.16 -8.55 20.49
C GLU A 419 16.65 -8.42 19.04
N ALA A 420 16.73 -9.53 18.28
CA ALA A 420 17.10 -9.51 16.87
C ALA A 420 16.12 -8.69 16.03
N LEU A 421 14.81 -8.86 16.24
CA LEU A 421 13.77 -8.08 15.55
C LEU A 421 13.82 -6.60 15.92
N VAL A 422 13.99 -6.28 17.21
CA VAL A 422 14.14 -4.88 17.66
C VAL A 422 15.39 -4.24 17.03
N SER A 423 16.51 -4.97 16.98
CA SER A 423 17.76 -4.48 16.41
C SER A 423 17.64 -4.21 14.91
N CYS A 424 17.05 -5.12 14.13
CA CYS A 424 16.89 -4.92 12.69
C CYS A 424 15.93 -3.76 12.36
N ILE A 425 14.82 -3.64 13.11
CA ILE A 425 13.87 -2.53 12.97
C ILE A 425 14.53 -1.19 13.31
N LYS A 426 15.27 -1.10 14.41
CA LYS A 426 16.03 0.11 14.77
C LYS A 426 17.14 0.43 13.76
N GLY A 427 17.68 -0.60 13.11
CA GLY A 427 18.63 -0.48 12.01
C GLY A 427 18.03 0.05 10.69
N GLY A 428 16.72 0.28 10.63
CA GLY A 428 16.02 0.81 9.45
C GLY A 428 15.54 -0.24 8.46
N MET A 429 15.53 -1.53 8.83
CA MET A 429 15.03 -2.59 7.95
C MET A 429 13.53 -2.39 7.65
N PRO A 430 13.10 -2.47 6.39
CA PRO A 430 11.69 -2.43 6.03
C PRO A 430 10.87 -3.57 6.64
N VAL A 431 9.75 -3.26 7.32
CA VAL A 431 8.91 -4.23 8.02
C VAL A 431 7.42 -4.06 7.72
N ILE A 432 6.75 -5.17 7.39
CA ILE A 432 5.30 -5.30 7.43
C ILE A 432 4.93 -6.22 8.60
N ALA A 433 4.04 -5.77 9.49
CA ALA A 433 3.55 -6.59 10.59
C ALA A 433 2.02 -6.53 10.67
N GLU A 434 1.35 -7.66 10.47
CA GLU A 434 -0.10 -7.74 10.36
C GLU A 434 -0.70 -8.53 11.52
N CYS A 435 -1.81 -8.04 12.09
CA CYS A 435 -2.62 -8.75 13.07
C CYS A 435 -1.80 -9.32 14.25
N GLY A 436 -1.58 -10.63 14.32
CA GLY A 436 -0.72 -11.27 15.32
C GLY A 436 0.73 -10.75 15.32
N GLY A 437 1.31 -10.48 14.14
CA GLY A 437 2.62 -9.86 14.04
C GLY A 437 2.66 -8.48 14.68
N TYR A 438 1.61 -7.67 14.50
CA TYR A 438 1.47 -6.40 15.20
C TYR A 438 1.42 -6.58 16.72
N MET A 439 0.67 -7.57 17.22
CA MET A 439 0.63 -7.88 18.66
C MET A 439 2.02 -8.27 19.20
N TYR A 440 2.80 -9.04 18.44
CA TYR A 440 4.15 -9.45 18.85
C TYR A 440 5.17 -8.30 18.91
N LEU A 441 4.95 -7.24 18.13
CA LEU A 441 5.79 -6.04 18.16
C LEU A 441 5.46 -5.08 19.32
N ASN A 442 4.36 -5.28 20.05
CA ASN A 442 4.01 -4.47 21.22
C ASN A 442 4.87 -4.84 22.45
N SER A 443 4.71 -4.13 23.57
CA SER A 443 5.44 -4.39 24.82
C SER A 443 5.02 -5.71 25.45
N SER A 444 3.73 -6.04 25.36
CA SER A 444 3.19 -7.23 26.00
C SER A 444 1.87 -7.70 25.39
N ILE A 445 1.59 -8.98 25.60
CA ILE A 445 0.28 -9.60 25.38
C ILE A 445 -0.27 -10.07 26.73
N CYS A 446 -1.52 -9.72 27.01
CA CYS A 446 -2.26 -10.18 28.18
C CYS A 446 -3.20 -11.34 27.83
N THR A 447 -3.04 -12.47 28.51
CA THR A 447 -3.92 -13.63 28.38
C THR A 447 -4.71 -13.87 29.68
N GLU A 448 -5.86 -14.54 29.56
CA GLU A 448 -6.65 -15.01 30.69
C GLU A 448 -6.23 -16.46 31.01
N ASP A 449 -6.04 -16.81 32.28
CA ASP A 449 -5.90 -18.21 32.68
C ASP A 449 -7.21 -18.95 32.36
N SER A 450 -7.19 -19.81 31.34
CA SER A 450 -8.18 -20.88 31.25
C SER A 450 -7.88 -21.88 32.36
N LEU A 451 -8.74 -21.94 33.38
CA LEU A 451 -8.83 -23.12 34.23
C LEU A 451 -8.96 -24.34 33.31
N GLU A 452 -8.03 -25.28 33.49
CA GLU A 452 -8.00 -26.67 33.01
C GLU A 452 -8.58 -26.95 31.61
N THR A 453 -7.70 -27.44 30.74
CA THR A 453 -8.04 -28.38 29.67
C THR A 453 -9.28 -29.21 30.03
N ASP A 454 -10.38 -29.04 29.29
CA ASP A 454 -11.53 -29.94 29.33
C ASP A 454 -11.04 -31.34 28.94
N LYS A 455 -10.61 -32.11 29.95
CA LYS A 455 -10.54 -33.55 29.86
C LYS A 455 -11.96 -34.01 29.60
N ILE A 456 -12.20 -34.44 28.37
CA ILE A 456 -13.37 -35.22 27.99
C ILE A 456 -13.35 -36.49 28.84
N CYS A 457 -13.98 -36.43 30.01
CA CYS A 457 -14.25 -37.59 30.83
C CYS A 457 -15.41 -38.36 30.18
N HIS A 458 -15.06 -39.42 29.47
CA HIS A 458 -15.94 -40.55 29.24
C HIS A 458 -16.42 -41.11 30.59
N ASN A 459 -17.69 -40.88 30.94
CA ASN A 459 -18.64 -41.94 31.28
C ASN A 459 -19.92 -41.34 31.86
N GLY A 460 -21.05 -41.79 31.31
CA GLY A 460 -22.37 -41.43 31.77
C GLY A 460 -22.71 -42.03 33.13
N SER A 461 -23.41 -41.27 33.96
CA SER A 461 -24.55 -41.78 34.73
C SER A 461 -25.31 -40.62 35.37
N ILE A 462 -26.57 -40.50 34.98
CA ILE A 462 -27.59 -39.69 35.65
C ILE A 462 -27.89 -40.35 37.00
N LYS A 463 -27.83 -39.60 38.11
CA LYS A 463 -28.67 -39.89 39.29
C LYS A 463 -29.18 -38.62 39.98
N SER A 464 -30.47 -38.71 40.23
CA SER A 464 -31.41 -37.85 40.95
C SER A 464 -31.22 -37.82 42.47
N GLY A 465 -31.65 -36.73 43.12
CA GLY A 465 -32.50 -36.84 44.31
C GLY A 465 -32.12 -36.06 45.59
N CYS A 466 -33.14 -35.37 46.13
CA CYS A 466 -33.43 -35.04 47.54
C CYS A 466 -32.87 -33.77 48.22
N GLU A 467 -33.75 -32.76 48.27
CA GLU A 467 -34.45 -32.18 49.45
C GLU A 467 -33.80 -32.06 50.85
N LYS A 468 -33.99 -30.84 51.40
CA LYS A 468 -34.26 -30.39 52.79
C LYS A 468 -33.07 -30.40 53.79
N ASP A 469 -32.74 -29.25 54.39
CA ASP A 469 -33.45 -28.69 55.54
C ASP A 469 -33.01 -27.28 55.98
N LYS A 470 -33.91 -26.63 56.73
CA LYS A 470 -33.91 -25.22 57.20
C LYS A 470 -33.14 -25.03 58.51
N ASN A 471 -32.40 -23.91 58.67
CA ASN A 471 -32.72 -22.81 59.62
C ASN A 471 -31.53 -21.87 59.96
N ARG A 472 -31.88 -20.57 59.96
CA ARG A 472 -31.46 -19.46 60.85
C ARG A 472 -29.99 -19.02 60.90
N GLY A 473 -29.80 -17.73 60.63
CA GLY A 473 -28.70 -16.95 61.20
C GLY A 473 -28.34 -15.74 60.37
N SER A 474 -29.00 -14.63 60.65
CA SER A 474 -28.66 -13.29 60.17
C SER A 474 -27.15 -12.99 60.26
N ASN A 475 -26.52 -12.74 59.12
CA ASN A 475 -25.40 -11.81 59.02
C ASN A 475 -25.25 -11.32 57.58
N LYS A 476 -25.13 -10.00 57.45
CA LYS A 476 -24.81 -9.28 56.22
C LYS A 476 -23.64 -9.98 55.51
N LYS A 477 -23.91 -10.66 54.39
CA LYS A 477 -22.87 -11.02 53.42
C LYS A 477 -22.52 -9.76 52.64
N THR A 478 -21.35 -9.21 52.95
CA THR A 478 -20.50 -8.56 51.97
C THR A 478 -20.51 -9.37 50.68
N THR A 479 -20.91 -8.75 49.58
CA THR A 479 -20.59 -9.22 48.23
C THR A 479 -19.08 -9.06 48.04
N GLU A 480 -18.31 -10.01 48.56
CA GLU A 480 -16.94 -10.22 48.11
C GLU A 480 -17.03 -10.97 46.78
N ASN A 481 -16.94 -10.18 45.71
CA ASN A 481 -16.48 -10.64 44.40
C ASN A 481 -15.13 -11.34 44.59
N THR A 482 -15.14 -12.67 44.60
CA THR A 482 -13.92 -13.48 44.53
C THR A 482 -14.03 -14.45 43.35
N HIS A 483 -14.04 -13.87 42.16
CA HIS A 483 -13.42 -14.46 40.97
C HIS A 483 -12.53 -13.37 40.37
N LEU A 484 -11.38 -13.14 41.00
CA LEU A 484 -10.26 -12.45 40.36
C LEU A 484 -9.63 -13.47 39.42
N GLU A 485 -10.07 -13.49 38.16
CA GLU A 485 -9.37 -14.16 37.07
C GLU A 485 -7.95 -13.60 37.01
N SER A 486 -6.93 -14.44 37.23
CA SER A 486 -5.53 -14.02 37.13
C SER A 486 -5.19 -13.77 35.67
N ARG A 487 -5.13 -12.49 35.28
CA ARG A 487 -4.53 -12.09 33.99
C ARG A 487 -3.03 -12.33 34.05
N LYS A 488 -2.49 -13.06 33.07
CA LYS A 488 -1.04 -13.20 32.86
C LYS A 488 -0.60 -12.25 31.76
N GLN A 489 0.44 -11.49 32.02
CA GLN A 489 1.06 -10.58 31.07
C GLN A 489 2.40 -11.17 30.63
N PHE A 490 2.64 -11.22 29.33
CA PHE A 490 3.86 -11.75 28.74
C PHE A 490 4.58 -10.66 27.97
N GLU A 491 5.88 -10.51 28.21
CA GLU A 491 6.72 -9.52 27.54
C GLU A 491 6.96 -9.90 26.08
N MET A 492 6.78 -8.95 25.17
CA MET A 492 6.93 -9.12 23.72
C MET A 492 8.10 -8.24 23.21
N CYS A 493 8.18 -7.93 21.92
CA CYS A 493 9.37 -7.23 21.38
C CYS A 493 9.56 -5.80 21.95
N GLY A 494 8.48 -5.11 22.31
CA GLY A 494 8.56 -3.75 22.83
C GLY A 494 8.99 -2.70 21.80
N VAL A 495 8.77 -2.97 20.50
CA VAL A 495 8.94 -1.97 19.44
C VAL A 495 7.91 -0.86 19.63
N PHE A 496 6.68 -1.22 19.99
CA PHE A 496 5.61 -0.30 20.39
C PHE A 496 5.35 -0.41 21.89
N SER A 497 5.10 0.71 22.56
CA SER A 497 4.88 0.73 24.01
C SER A 497 3.55 0.10 24.47
N GLY A 498 2.64 -0.25 23.55
CA GLY A 498 1.29 -0.71 23.85
C GLY A 498 1.20 -2.12 24.44
N GLU A 499 0.03 -2.42 25.01
CA GLU A 499 -0.34 -3.76 25.49
C GLU A 499 -1.53 -4.31 24.67
N ALA A 500 -1.40 -5.54 24.17
CA ALA A 500 -2.49 -6.24 23.50
C ALA A 500 -3.35 -7.01 24.50
N THR A 501 -4.65 -6.72 24.54
CA THR A 501 -5.61 -7.29 25.50
C THR A 501 -6.80 -7.95 24.81
N LYS A 502 -7.20 -9.12 25.33
CA LYS A 502 -8.42 -9.80 24.90
C LYS A 502 -9.66 -8.97 25.26
N LYS A 503 -10.63 -8.92 24.34
CA LYS A 503 -11.96 -8.31 24.54
C LYS A 503 -13.02 -9.40 24.61
N GLN A 504 -14.12 -9.09 25.29
CA GLN A 504 -15.24 -10.02 25.50
C GLN A 504 -15.96 -10.40 24.19
N ARG A 505 -15.92 -9.51 23.19
CA ARG A 505 -16.52 -9.70 21.87
C ARG A 505 -15.47 -9.57 20.77
N LEU A 506 -15.81 -10.03 19.57
CA LEU A 506 -15.02 -9.74 18.38
C LEU A 506 -15.05 -8.24 18.12
N VAL A 507 -13.88 -7.61 18.06
CA VAL A 507 -13.72 -6.14 17.98
C VAL A 507 -13.10 -5.68 16.67
N ARG A 508 -12.32 -6.54 16.00
CA ARG A 508 -11.71 -6.29 14.69
C ARG A 508 -12.21 -7.37 13.74
N PHE A 509 -13.23 -7.08 12.94
CA PHE A 509 -13.89 -8.09 12.09
C PHE A 509 -14.32 -7.57 10.73
N GLY A 510 -14.11 -8.39 9.70
CA GLY A 510 -14.62 -8.19 8.34
C GLY A 510 -13.69 -7.37 7.46
N TYR A 511 -14.11 -7.22 6.20
CA TYR A 511 -13.39 -6.47 5.18
C TYR A 511 -13.08 -5.03 5.58
N ILE A 512 -11.98 -4.52 5.07
CA ILE A 512 -11.53 -3.15 5.30
C ILE A 512 -10.86 -2.59 4.03
N SER A 513 -11.08 -1.31 3.78
CA SER A 513 -10.24 -0.49 2.91
C SER A 513 -9.43 0.44 3.80
N ALA A 514 -8.11 0.45 3.65
CA ALA A 514 -7.20 1.29 4.41
C ALA A 514 -6.50 2.27 3.47
N GLU A 515 -6.62 3.56 3.74
CA GLU A 515 -6.00 4.65 2.97
C GLU A 515 -4.90 5.32 3.80
N THR A 516 -3.68 5.38 3.28
CA THR A 516 -2.55 6.05 3.97
C THR A 516 -2.80 7.55 4.12
N LYS A 517 -2.61 8.11 5.32
CA LYS A 517 -2.69 9.57 5.58
C LYS A 517 -1.41 10.31 5.25
N LEU A 518 -0.28 9.60 5.31
CA LEU A 518 1.06 10.12 5.11
C LEU A 518 1.76 9.30 4.02
N PRO A 519 2.76 9.85 3.33
CA PRO A 519 3.67 9.04 2.51
C PRO A 519 4.55 8.15 3.40
N GLY A 520 5.09 7.06 2.84
CA GLY A 520 5.91 6.11 3.58
C GLY A 520 6.22 4.83 2.78
N LEU A 521 6.26 3.70 3.49
CA LEU A 521 6.64 2.37 2.98
C LEU A 521 5.90 1.93 1.71
N PHE A 522 4.61 2.24 1.60
CA PHE A 522 3.75 1.90 0.46
C PHE A 522 3.67 2.99 -0.61
N GLY A 523 4.35 4.12 -0.44
CA GLY A 523 4.37 5.18 -1.43
C GLY A 523 3.81 6.50 -0.92
N GLU A 524 3.07 7.20 -1.79
CA GLU A 524 2.47 8.50 -1.51
C GLU A 524 1.26 8.38 -0.56
N ALA A 525 0.90 9.48 0.11
CA ALA A 525 -0.37 9.57 0.84
C ALA A 525 -1.57 9.34 -0.09
N GLY A 526 -2.69 8.86 0.44
CA GLY A 526 -3.86 8.44 -0.34
C GLY A 526 -3.75 7.05 -0.99
N THR A 527 -2.64 6.32 -0.78
CA THR A 527 -2.52 4.92 -1.22
C THR A 527 -3.52 4.05 -0.49
N VAL A 528 -4.38 3.35 -1.25
CA VAL A 528 -5.42 2.46 -0.70
C VAL A 528 -5.00 1.00 -0.83
N LEU A 529 -5.12 0.24 0.24
CA LEU A 529 -5.00 -1.22 0.29
C LEU A 529 -6.29 -1.82 0.84
N LYS A 530 -6.67 -3.00 0.35
CA LYS A 530 -7.81 -3.76 0.87
C LYS A 530 -7.34 -4.99 1.61
N GLY A 531 -8.10 -5.34 2.64
CA GLY A 531 -7.79 -6.47 3.50
C GLY A 531 -8.98 -6.86 4.35
N HIS A 532 -8.72 -7.65 5.38
CA HIS A 532 -9.72 -7.95 6.40
C HIS A 532 -9.12 -7.96 7.78
N GLU A 533 -9.98 -7.88 8.79
CA GLU A 533 -9.62 -8.05 10.17
C GLU A 533 -10.35 -9.25 10.76
N PHE A 534 -9.67 -9.98 11.65
CA PHE A 534 -10.28 -11.09 12.38
C PHE A 534 -9.58 -11.29 13.74
N HIS A 535 -9.92 -10.46 14.74
CA HIS A 535 -9.35 -10.62 16.08
C HIS A 535 -10.28 -10.18 17.23
N ARG A 536 -10.13 -10.86 18.36
CA ARG A 536 -10.75 -10.50 19.66
C ARG A 536 -9.84 -9.68 20.55
N TYR A 537 -8.62 -9.38 20.10
CA TYR A 537 -7.70 -8.53 20.83
C TYR A 537 -7.78 -7.12 20.31
N ASP A 538 -7.38 -6.18 21.15
CA ASP A 538 -7.15 -4.79 20.79
C ASP A 538 -5.91 -4.28 21.52
N CYS A 539 -5.29 -3.22 21.01
CA CYS A 539 -4.13 -2.60 21.63
C CYS A 539 -4.46 -1.17 22.06
N GLU A 540 -3.77 -0.68 23.10
CA GLU A 540 -3.87 0.71 23.56
C GLU A 540 -3.47 1.72 22.47
N TYR A 541 -2.51 1.36 21.65
CA TYR A 541 -2.09 2.12 20.48
C TYR A 541 -2.37 1.30 19.24
N ASN A 542 -3.14 1.85 18.31
CA ASN A 542 -3.49 1.18 17.07
C ASN A 542 -2.87 1.84 15.85
N GLY A 543 -2.05 2.89 16.05
CA GLY A 543 -1.53 3.73 14.97
C GLY A 543 -2.53 4.77 14.45
N ASP A 544 -2.02 5.72 13.68
CA ASP A 544 -2.75 6.84 13.08
C ASP A 544 -2.32 7.12 11.63
N GLY A 545 -1.60 6.18 11.02
CA GLY A 545 -1.03 6.28 9.69
C GLY A 545 -2.04 6.08 8.56
N PHE A 546 -3.18 5.44 8.84
CA PHE A 546 -4.24 5.17 7.86
C PHE A 546 -5.61 5.61 8.35
N VAL A 547 -6.51 5.88 7.40
CA VAL A 547 -7.96 5.88 7.61
C VAL A 547 -8.52 4.55 7.12
N LEU A 548 -9.15 3.80 8.02
CA LEU A 548 -9.75 2.49 7.75
C LEU A 548 -11.27 2.63 7.64
N ARG A 549 -11.86 2.01 6.61
CA ARG A 549 -13.30 2.08 6.31
C ARG A 549 -13.88 0.70 6.04
N LYS A 550 -15.05 0.42 6.61
CA LYS A 550 -15.82 -0.79 6.30
C LYS A 550 -16.60 -0.57 4.99
N PRO A 551 -16.83 -1.61 4.16
CA PRO A 551 -17.48 -1.45 2.85
C PRO A 551 -18.89 -0.83 2.91
N MET A 552 -19.59 -1.02 4.03
CA MET A 552 -20.98 -0.60 4.25
C MET A 552 -21.13 0.83 4.80
N ASP A 553 -20.04 1.50 5.15
CA ASP A 553 -20.07 2.88 5.66
C ASP A 553 -20.21 3.93 4.55
N VAL A 554 -20.27 3.51 3.28
CA VAL A 554 -20.64 4.36 2.13
C VAL A 554 -22.17 4.38 2.01
N SER A 555 -22.86 4.88 3.03
CA SER A 555 -24.30 5.13 2.91
C SER A 555 -24.52 6.23 1.88
N VAL A 556 -25.22 5.88 0.80
CA VAL A 556 -25.83 6.76 -0.19
C VAL A 556 -26.44 7.97 0.54
N LYS A 557 -25.90 9.17 0.29
CA LYS A 557 -26.56 10.43 0.62
C LYS A 557 -27.84 10.53 -0.23
N ASN A 558 -28.94 9.99 0.28
CA ASN A 558 -30.27 10.41 -0.12
C ASN A 558 -31.02 10.91 1.11
N SER A 559 -31.50 12.14 0.95
CA SER A 559 -32.25 13.03 1.84
C SER A 559 -33.09 12.39 2.97
N SER A 560 -33.00 13.06 4.12
CA SER A 560 -34.05 13.24 5.14
C SER A 560 -34.74 12.00 5.68
N THR A 561 -34.34 11.56 6.87
CA THR A 561 -35.25 11.35 8.01
C THR A 561 -34.44 11.18 9.29
N SER A 562 -34.98 11.75 10.35
CA SER A 562 -34.42 11.84 11.69
C SER A 562 -34.52 10.54 12.49
N GLU A 563 -33.54 10.36 13.38
CA GLU A 563 -33.52 9.49 14.57
C GLU A 563 -33.33 7.98 14.39
N GLY A 564 -32.18 7.48 14.87
CA GLY A 564 -31.90 6.05 15.06
C GLY A 564 -30.52 5.79 15.68
N LYS A 565 -30.50 5.58 17.01
CA LYS A 565 -29.35 5.36 17.92
C LYS A 565 -28.14 4.57 17.35
N GLN A 566 -26.96 5.17 17.44
CA GLN A 566 -25.64 4.51 17.33
C GLN A 566 -25.24 3.82 18.65
N PRO A 567 -24.44 2.73 18.61
CA PRO A 567 -23.85 2.12 19.81
C PRO A 567 -22.72 3.01 20.37
N VAL A 568 -22.82 3.31 21.67
CA VAL A 568 -21.84 4.10 22.43
C VAL A 568 -20.60 3.26 22.72
N TYR A 569 -19.43 3.70 22.25
CA TYR A 569 -18.13 3.21 22.70
C TYR A 569 -17.75 3.96 23.99
N ASP A 570 -17.64 3.22 25.09
CA ASP A 570 -17.30 3.78 26.41
C ASP A 570 -15.77 3.87 26.57
N GLY A 571 -15.24 5.09 26.65
CA GLY A 571 -13.81 5.36 26.75
C GLY A 571 -13.33 5.37 28.21
N MET A 572 -12.30 4.58 28.53
CA MET A 572 -11.64 4.60 29.84
C MET A 572 -10.27 5.29 29.81
N LYS A 573 -9.96 5.91 30.95
CA LYS A 573 -8.96 6.95 31.21
C LYS A 573 -7.52 6.41 31.21
N SER A 574 -6.60 7.15 30.60
CA SER A 574 -5.15 6.90 30.63
C SER A 574 -4.52 7.33 31.98
N SER A 575 -3.81 6.42 32.66
CA SER A 575 -2.92 6.73 33.80
C SER A 575 -1.45 6.76 33.38
N ARG A 576 -0.68 7.69 33.95
CA ARG A 576 0.71 8.02 33.63
C ARG A 576 1.72 7.09 34.30
N GLY A 577 2.79 6.73 33.60
CA GLY A 577 4.04 6.18 34.13
C GLY A 577 5.21 6.51 33.19
N ASN A 578 6.36 6.92 33.77
CA ASN A 578 7.59 7.36 33.08
C ASN A 578 8.48 6.17 32.66
N THR A 579 9.09 6.21 31.46
CA THR A 579 10.57 6.09 31.23
C THR A 579 10.98 6.06 29.74
N SER A 580 12.12 6.74 29.49
CA SER A 580 13.13 6.66 28.41
C SER A 580 12.93 7.31 27.01
N GLU A 581 13.99 8.02 26.61
CA GLU A 581 14.12 9.14 25.65
C GLU A 581 13.97 8.85 24.15
N PHE A 582 13.38 7.72 23.74
CA PHE A 582 13.05 7.48 22.32
C PHE A 582 11.62 7.91 21.94
N TYR A 583 10.80 8.28 22.93
CA TYR A 583 9.34 8.29 22.84
C TYR A 583 8.63 9.65 23.03
N GLU A 584 9.35 10.77 23.11
CA GLU A 584 8.70 12.08 23.30
C GLU A 584 8.25 12.77 22.00
N LYS A 585 8.63 12.28 20.81
CA LYS A 585 8.33 13.00 19.55
C LYS A 585 6.89 12.78 19.02
N TYR A 586 6.13 11.80 19.52
CA TYR A 586 4.85 11.39 18.92
C TYR A 586 3.64 11.35 19.87
N LYS A 587 3.70 12.03 21.03
CA LYS A 587 2.54 12.16 21.93
C LYS A 587 1.69 13.40 21.61
N THR A 588 0.78 13.33 20.64
CA THR A 588 -0.47 14.13 20.67
C THR A 588 -1.57 13.59 19.76
N SER A 589 -2.58 12.94 20.33
CA SER A 589 -3.98 13.40 20.40
C SER A 589 -4.92 12.21 20.57
N SER A 590 -5.11 11.79 21.82
CA SER A 590 -6.19 10.90 22.21
C SER A 590 -7.52 11.63 22.15
N LYS A 591 -8.20 11.54 21.00
CA LYS A 591 -9.65 11.55 20.83
C LYS A 591 -9.96 11.12 19.39
N PRO A 592 -10.77 10.07 19.15
CA PRO A 592 -11.11 9.66 17.80
C PRO A 592 -11.93 10.79 17.15
N TYR A 593 -11.36 11.47 16.17
CA TYR A 593 -12.13 12.32 15.28
C TYR A 593 -13.04 11.39 14.47
N ASN A 594 -14.35 11.55 14.63
CA ASN A 594 -15.35 10.88 13.81
C ASN A 594 -15.26 11.44 12.38
N ILE A 595 -14.35 10.89 11.58
CA ILE A 595 -14.36 11.04 10.13
C ILE A 595 -15.52 10.18 9.65
N SER A 596 -16.50 10.76 8.95
CA SER A 596 -17.72 10.08 8.52
C SER A 596 -17.40 8.69 7.91
N GLY A 597 -17.75 7.61 8.62
CA GLY A 597 -17.64 6.23 8.16
C GLY A 597 -16.24 5.58 8.23
N GLY A 598 -15.34 5.97 9.13
CA GLY A 598 -14.04 5.31 9.30
C GLY A 598 -13.34 5.56 10.65
N TYR A 599 -12.24 4.85 10.92
CA TYR A 599 -11.39 5.06 12.10
C TYR A 599 -9.90 5.07 11.73
N GLU A 600 -9.08 5.70 12.58
CA GLU A 600 -7.63 5.69 12.40
C GLU A 600 -6.99 4.41 12.94
N GLY A 601 -5.96 3.95 12.25
CA GLY A 601 -5.21 2.76 12.62
C GLY A 601 -3.97 2.58 11.76
N ILE A 602 -3.22 1.51 12.08
CA ILE A 602 -1.93 1.13 11.51
C ILE A 602 -0.83 2.16 11.82
N TYR A 603 0.23 1.70 12.48
CA TYR A 603 1.47 2.46 12.57
C TYR A 603 2.16 2.45 11.21
N TYR A 604 2.53 3.62 10.71
CA TYR A 604 3.08 3.77 9.38
C TYR A 604 4.25 4.76 9.36
N SER A 605 5.32 4.38 8.68
CA SER A 605 6.51 5.20 8.47
C SER A 605 7.15 4.90 7.11
N GLU A 606 8.31 5.49 6.83
CA GLU A 606 9.12 5.23 5.63
C GLU A 606 9.56 3.76 5.52
N THR A 607 9.71 3.07 6.67
CA THR A 607 10.21 1.70 6.74
C THR A 607 9.22 0.71 7.36
N MET A 608 8.07 1.15 7.88
CA MET A 608 7.17 0.25 8.62
C MET A 608 5.69 0.42 8.24
N SER A 609 4.97 -0.70 8.20
CA SER A 609 3.51 -0.77 8.23
C SER A 609 3.07 -1.84 9.21
N CYS A 610 2.52 -1.46 10.36
CA CYS A 610 2.18 -2.38 11.44
C CYS A 610 0.77 -2.15 11.98
N GLY A 611 -0.13 -3.13 11.87
CA GLY A 611 -1.50 -2.98 12.37
C GLY A 611 -2.37 -4.21 12.21
N TRP A 612 -3.67 -4.07 12.54
CA TRP A 612 -4.63 -5.18 12.59
C TRP A 612 -5.02 -5.81 11.26
N PRO A 613 -5.20 -5.06 10.17
CA PRO A 613 -5.62 -5.67 8.91
C PRO A 613 -4.60 -6.64 8.36
N HIS A 614 -5.10 -7.71 7.78
CA HIS A 614 -4.35 -8.52 6.85
C HIS A 614 -4.59 -8.04 5.43
N PHE A 615 -3.56 -7.55 4.75
CA PHE A 615 -3.71 -7.00 3.42
C PHE A 615 -3.64 -8.07 2.34
N TYR A 616 -4.50 -7.96 1.34
CA TYR A 616 -4.40 -8.74 0.12
C TYR A 616 -3.59 -7.91 -0.90
N TYR A 617 -2.37 -8.35 -1.21
CA TYR A 617 -1.37 -7.52 -1.88
C TYR A 617 -1.75 -7.18 -3.33
N TYR A 618 -2.51 -8.05 -4.00
CA TYR A 618 -3.09 -7.74 -5.31
C TYR A 618 -4.17 -6.65 -5.29
N SER A 619 -4.67 -6.23 -4.12
CA SER A 619 -5.59 -5.08 -4.03
C SER A 619 -4.91 -3.77 -4.41
N ASN A 620 -3.59 -3.68 -4.25
CA ASN A 620 -2.77 -2.59 -4.78
C ASN A 620 -1.30 -3.05 -4.96
N PRO A 621 -0.97 -3.68 -6.10
CA PRO A 621 0.39 -4.17 -6.34
C PRO A 621 1.45 -3.07 -6.31
N LYS A 622 1.10 -1.82 -6.65
CA LYS A 622 2.03 -0.68 -6.62
C LYS A 622 2.50 -0.37 -5.20
N ALA A 623 1.63 -0.49 -4.20
CA ALA A 623 1.98 -0.30 -2.80
C ALA A 623 3.06 -1.30 -2.37
N ILE A 624 2.90 -2.56 -2.77
CA ILE A 624 3.83 -3.65 -2.44
C ILE A 624 5.12 -3.53 -3.25
N PHE A 625 5.04 -3.08 -4.50
CA PHE A 625 6.23 -2.74 -5.28
C PHE A 625 7.07 -1.62 -4.63
N ASN A 626 6.43 -0.63 -3.99
CA ASN A 626 7.17 0.39 -3.23
C ASN A 626 7.87 -0.21 -2.00
N TYR A 627 7.22 -1.13 -1.27
CA TYR A 627 7.87 -1.90 -0.20
C TYR A 627 9.09 -2.68 -0.72
N MET A 628 8.97 -3.32 -1.88
CA MET A 628 10.09 -4.04 -2.54
C MET A 628 11.25 -3.10 -2.88
N LYS A 629 10.98 -1.90 -3.40
CA LYS A 629 12.01 -0.88 -3.64
C LYS A 629 12.70 -0.42 -2.35
N CYS A 630 11.97 -0.26 -1.25
CA CYS A 630 12.56 0.04 0.05
C CYS A 630 13.49 -1.09 0.52
N CYS A 631 13.11 -2.36 0.33
CA CYS A 631 13.96 -3.51 0.65
C CYS A 631 15.23 -3.52 -0.23
N GLU A 632 15.08 -3.28 -1.53
CA GLU A 632 16.21 -3.20 -2.47
C GLU A 632 17.16 -2.05 -2.12
N ARG A 633 16.63 -0.91 -1.70
CA ARG A 633 17.43 0.20 -1.16
C ARG A 633 18.25 -0.23 0.04
N TYR A 634 17.57 -0.80 1.02
CA TYR A 634 18.16 -1.22 2.29
C TYR A 634 19.27 -2.26 2.04
N HIS A 635 19.07 -3.17 1.10
CA HIS A 635 20.10 -4.11 0.64
C HIS A 635 21.40 -3.38 0.27
N PHE A 636 21.35 -2.43 -0.66
CA PHE A 636 22.55 -1.72 -1.11
C PHE A 636 23.16 -0.85 -0.02
N GLU A 637 22.36 -0.25 0.86
CA GLU A 637 22.89 0.54 1.98
C GLU A 637 23.61 -0.35 3.01
N LYS A 638 23.03 -1.51 3.34
CA LYS A 638 23.61 -2.53 4.21
C LYS A 638 24.92 -3.07 3.63
N GLU A 639 24.92 -3.48 2.36
CA GLU A 639 26.10 -4.02 1.69
C GLU A 639 27.19 -2.95 1.49
N ALA A 640 26.81 -1.69 1.22
CA ALA A 640 27.75 -0.58 1.16
C ALA A 640 28.41 -0.32 2.51
N ARG A 641 27.66 -0.44 3.63
CA ARG A 641 28.23 -0.35 4.97
C ARG A 641 29.23 -1.48 5.25
N LYS A 642 28.87 -2.73 4.92
CA LYS A 642 29.79 -3.87 5.04
C LYS A 642 31.07 -3.66 4.23
N LYS A 643 30.93 -3.15 2.99
CA LYS A 643 32.08 -2.81 2.14
C LYS A 643 32.95 -1.71 2.77
N TRP A 644 32.35 -0.65 3.32
CA TRP A 644 33.11 0.40 4.01
C TRP A 644 33.90 -0.11 5.21
N ASP A 645 33.29 -0.99 6.01
CA ASP A 645 33.91 -1.60 7.19
C ASP A 645 35.05 -2.58 6.78
N GLY A 646 35.00 -3.16 5.58
CA GLY A 646 36.03 -4.05 5.03
C GLY A 646 37.20 -3.37 4.32
N ILE A 647 37.07 -2.10 3.91
CA ILE A 647 38.15 -1.31 3.31
C ILE A 647 39.25 -1.04 4.34
N ALA A 648 40.52 -1.05 3.91
CA ALA A 648 41.70 -0.91 4.77
C ALA A 648 41.90 0.49 5.40
N LYS A 649 40.92 0.95 6.17
CA LYS A 649 40.92 2.18 6.97
C LYS A 649 40.24 1.91 8.33
N PRO A 650 40.51 2.71 9.38
CA PRO A 650 39.73 2.59 10.62
C PRO A 650 38.23 2.81 10.36
N ILE A 651 37.38 2.03 11.05
CA ILE A 651 35.91 2.13 10.94
C ILE A 651 35.46 3.56 11.24
N ASP A 652 34.53 4.07 10.45
CA ASP A 652 33.95 5.43 10.53
C ASP A 652 34.98 6.60 10.40
N SER A 653 36.23 6.34 9.97
CA SER A 653 37.28 7.37 9.91
C SER A 653 37.06 8.49 8.88
N LEU A 654 36.25 8.29 7.84
CA LEU A 654 35.82 9.35 6.91
C LEU A 654 34.48 9.99 7.33
N GLY A 655 33.92 9.56 8.46
CA GLY A 655 32.77 10.18 9.11
C GLY A 655 31.53 10.25 8.21
N ILE A 656 31.00 11.46 8.03
CA ILE A 656 29.76 11.70 7.27
C ILE A 656 29.87 11.28 5.79
N LEU A 657 31.07 11.34 5.20
CA LEU A 657 31.26 10.98 3.80
C LEU A 657 30.94 9.50 3.54
N GLU A 658 31.22 8.62 4.49
CA GLU A 658 30.84 7.20 4.38
C GLU A 658 29.32 7.05 4.31
N LYS A 659 28.59 7.81 5.12
CA LYS A 659 27.12 7.80 5.14
C LYS A 659 26.51 8.31 3.84
N GLU A 660 27.04 9.40 3.28
CA GLU A 660 26.53 9.93 2.00
C GLU A 660 26.85 8.99 0.83
N VAL A 661 28.02 8.31 0.83
CA VAL A 661 28.32 7.28 -0.17
C VAL A 661 27.39 6.07 -0.02
N ILE A 662 27.09 5.63 1.21
CA ILE A 662 26.09 4.57 1.47
C ILE A 662 24.74 4.97 0.91
N LYS A 663 24.29 6.21 1.19
CA LYS A 663 23.03 6.74 0.65
C LYS A 663 23.03 6.75 -0.89
N LEU A 664 24.14 7.14 -1.53
CA LEU A 664 24.27 7.07 -2.99
C LEU A 664 24.16 5.64 -3.51
N CYS A 665 24.80 4.65 -2.86
CA CYS A 665 24.66 3.24 -3.21
C CYS A 665 23.20 2.79 -3.13
N GLY A 666 22.51 3.18 -2.05
CA GLY A 666 21.08 2.98 -1.86
C GLY A 666 20.29 3.55 -3.03
N ILE A 667 20.32 4.86 -3.24
CA ILE A 667 19.54 5.55 -4.29
C ILE A 667 19.84 5.00 -5.69
N GLN A 668 21.11 4.74 -6.02
CA GLN A 668 21.52 4.27 -7.34
C GLN A 668 21.42 2.75 -7.53
N ARG A 669 21.05 2.00 -6.49
CA ARG A 669 20.97 0.52 -6.47
C ARG A 669 22.26 -0.14 -6.98
N THR A 670 23.40 0.29 -6.44
CA THR A 670 24.72 -0.22 -6.85
C THR A 670 25.77 -0.12 -5.76
N LEU A 671 26.73 -1.05 -5.73
CA LEU A 671 27.93 -0.99 -4.88
C LEU A 671 29.12 -0.29 -5.55
N THR A 672 28.90 0.28 -6.73
CA THR A 672 29.84 1.13 -7.47
C THR A 672 29.15 2.44 -7.85
N PRO A 673 28.79 3.30 -6.88
CA PRO A 673 28.10 4.55 -7.15
C PRO A 673 28.96 5.45 -8.05
N SER A 674 28.30 6.25 -8.87
CA SER A 674 28.95 7.20 -9.79
C SER A 674 28.26 8.56 -9.72
N ILE A 675 29.09 9.60 -9.70
CA ILE A 675 28.68 10.99 -9.81
C ILE A 675 29.43 11.69 -10.94
N ASP A 676 29.72 10.97 -12.03
CA ASP A 676 30.51 11.51 -13.14
C ASP A 676 29.73 12.59 -13.90
N LYS A 677 28.45 12.32 -14.19
CA LYS A 677 27.56 13.26 -14.87
C LYS A 677 26.70 14.03 -13.86
N LYS A 678 27.04 15.31 -13.69
CA LYS A 678 26.50 16.23 -12.67
C LYS A 678 25.87 17.44 -13.34
N ALA A 679 24.65 17.80 -12.92
CA ALA A 679 23.99 19.02 -13.37
C ALA A 679 23.89 20.02 -12.23
N LEU A 680 24.04 21.31 -12.52
CA LEU A 680 23.58 22.41 -11.68
C LEU A 680 22.38 23.04 -12.38
N VAL A 681 21.23 23.07 -11.70
CA VAL A 681 20.03 23.76 -12.18
C VAL A 681 19.90 25.08 -11.42
N VAL A 682 20.07 26.19 -12.13
CA VAL A 682 19.93 27.55 -11.59
C VAL A 682 18.56 28.09 -11.97
N LEU A 683 17.66 28.17 -10.99
CA LEU A 683 16.29 28.65 -11.17
C LEU A 683 16.23 30.17 -10.96
N CYS A 684 15.75 30.90 -11.97
CA CYS A 684 15.71 32.36 -11.95
C CYS A 684 14.28 32.88 -11.88
N ALA A 685 14.00 33.71 -10.87
CA ALA A 685 12.71 34.37 -10.69
C ALA A 685 12.84 35.72 -9.97
N ASP A 686 11.88 36.62 -10.22
CA ASP A 686 11.79 37.90 -9.53
C ASP A 686 10.71 37.90 -8.44
N HIS A 687 10.83 38.80 -7.46
CA HIS A 687 9.93 38.84 -6.31
C HIS A 687 9.23 40.19 -6.14
N GLY A 688 7.90 40.17 -6.01
CA GLY A 688 7.11 41.37 -5.74
C GLY A 688 7.46 42.10 -4.45
N CYS A 689 8.07 41.41 -3.46
CA CYS A 689 8.50 42.02 -2.21
C CYS A 689 9.66 43.03 -2.37
N VAL A 690 10.35 43.06 -3.51
CA VAL A 690 11.37 44.08 -3.82
C VAL A 690 10.80 45.49 -3.73
N LYS A 691 9.50 45.67 -4.04
CA LYS A 691 8.76 46.94 -3.91
C LYS A 691 8.73 47.49 -2.47
N GLU A 692 9.01 46.65 -1.46
CA GLU A 692 9.07 47.01 -0.04
C GLU A 692 10.47 47.48 0.40
N GLY A 693 11.44 47.59 -0.52
CA GLY A 693 12.80 48.05 -0.23
C GLY A 693 13.62 47.06 0.61
N VAL A 694 13.42 45.76 0.37
CA VAL A 694 14.11 44.64 1.04
C VAL A 694 15.38 44.18 0.33
N SER A 695 15.76 44.84 -0.76
CA SER A 695 17.00 44.59 -1.53
C SER A 695 17.72 45.92 -1.80
N GLN A 696 19.02 45.85 -2.07
CA GLN A 696 19.82 47.01 -2.50
C GLN A 696 19.65 47.35 -3.99
N THR A 697 19.27 46.36 -4.80
CA THR A 697 19.11 46.48 -6.25
C THR A 697 17.68 46.17 -6.67
N ASP A 698 17.33 46.58 -7.89
CA ASP A 698 16.06 46.22 -8.53
C ASP A 698 16.12 44.88 -9.27
N SER A 699 14.94 44.41 -9.71
CA SER A 699 14.75 43.14 -10.43
C SER A 699 15.47 43.04 -11.78
N SER A 700 15.92 44.15 -12.39
CA SER A 700 16.65 44.09 -13.66
C SER A 700 18.00 43.35 -13.55
N VAL A 701 18.53 43.22 -12.34
CA VAL A 701 19.77 42.48 -12.07
C VAL A 701 19.56 40.97 -12.26
N THR A 702 18.40 40.42 -11.91
CA THR A 702 18.10 38.97 -12.04
C THR A 702 18.37 38.50 -13.46
N ARG A 703 17.82 39.21 -14.45
CA ARG A 703 17.99 38.88 -15.88
C ARG A 703 19.44 38.96 -16.34
N LYS A 704 20.17 40.01 -15.94
CA LYS A 704 21.58 40.20 -16.32
C LYS A 704 22.47 39.07 -15.77
N VAL A 705 22.22 38.63 -14.55
CA VAL A 705 22.95 37.52 -13.94
C VAL A 705 22.56 36.19 -14.58
N ALA A 706 21.29 35.98 -14.92
CA ALA A 706 20.85 34.80 -15.68
C ALA A 706 21.54 34.71 -17.05
N ASP A 707 21.63 35.82 -17.78
CA ASP A 707 22.38 35.91 -19.05
C ASP A 707 23.88 35.59 -18.82
N SER A 708 24.46 36.11 -17.73
CA SER A 708 25.87 35.83 -17.37
C SER A 708 26.08 34.36 -17.01
N PHE A 709 25.12 33.70 -16.37
CA PHE A 709 25.14 32.27 -16.08
C PHE A 709 25.15 31.45 -17.36
N ALA A 710 24.25 31.77 -18.29
CA ALA A 710 24.17 31.10 -19.59
C ALA A 710 25.48 31.24 -20.38
N ASN A 711 26.17 32.38 -20.24
CA ASN A 711 27.48 32.62 -20.86
C ASN A 711 28.68 32.04 -20.11
N GLY A 712 28.47 31.44 -18.93
CA GLY A 712 29.55 30.85 -18.12
C GLY A 712 30.40 31.88 -17.35
N GLU A 713 29.90 33.11 -17.17
CA GLU A 713 30.68 34.24 -16.65
C GLU A 713 30.56 34.44 -15.13
N THR A 714 29.59 33.81 -14.48
CA THR A 714 29.38 33.94 -13.03
C THR A 714 30.39 33.13 -12.23
N THR A 715 30.63 33.54 -10.98
CA THR A 715 31.49 32.80 -10.04
C THR A 715 31.09 31.33 -9.98
N THR A 716 29.79 31.05 -9.85
CA THR A 716 29.28 29.68 -9.74
C THR A 716 29.42 28.90 -11.05
N ALA A 717 29.26 29.54 -12.21
CA ALA A 717 29.47 28.88 -13.49
C ALA A 717 30.94 28.49 -13.71
N ILE A 718 31.89 29.35 -13.32
CA ILE A 718 33.34 29.05 -13.36
C ILE A 718 33.67 27.89 -12.40
N LEU A 719 33.10 27.90 -11.19
CA LEU A 719 33.25 26.78 -10.26
C LEU A 719 32.67 25.48 -10.84
N ALA A 720 31.52 25.55 -11.50
CA ALA A 720 30.86 24.40 -12.11
C ALA A 720 31.70 23.80 -13.25
N GLU A 721 32.21 24.64 -14.16
CA GLU A 721 33.11 24.24 -15.23
C GLU A 721 34.36 23.53 -14.69
N THR A 722 34.99 24.13 -13.67
CA THR A 722 36.20 23.57 -13.03
C THR A 722 35.97 22.20 -12.39
N ASN A 723 34.74 21.93 -11.94
CA ASN A 723 34.36 20.67 -11.26
C ASN A 723 33.57 19.71 -12.18
N GLY A 724 33.51 19.96 -13.48
CA GLY A 724 32.80 19.11 -14.45
C GLY A 724 31.30 19.02 -14.18
N VAL A 725 30.68 20.12 -13.74
CA VAL A 725 29.23 20.24 -13.51
C VAL A 725 28.62 21.05 -14.64
N VAL A 726 27.64 20.47 -15.33
CA VAL A 726 26.93 21.15 -16.44
C VAL A 726 25.89 22.10 -15.87
N VAL A 727 25.93 23.37 -16.27
CA VAL A 727 25.00 24.39 -15.76
C VAL A 727 23.80 24.55 -16.70
N TYR A 728 22.60 24.48 -16.12
CA TYR A 728 21.33 24.78 -16.77
C TYR A 728 20.68 25.97 -16.08
N THR A 729 20.58 27.08 -16.81
CA THR A 729 19.89 28.28 -16.34
C THR A 729 18.44 28.24 -16.83
N ILE A 730 17.48 28.42 -15.93
CA ILE A 730 16.06 28.28 -16.24
C ILE A 730 15.31 29.51 -15.73
N ASP A 731 14.62 30.20 -16.64
CA ASP A 731 13.66 31.24 -16.29
C ASP A 731 12.36 30.59 -15.85
N VAL A 732 12.01 30.72 -14.57
CA VAL A 732 10.72 30.25 -14.05
C VAL A 732 9.79 31.40 -13.66
N GLY A 733 10.30 32.64 -13.68
CA GLY A 733 9.54 33.79 -13.20
C GLY A 733 10.20 35.17 -13.27
N MET A 734 11.12 35.42 -14.21
CA MET A 734 11.74 36.74 -14.34
C MET A 734 10.81 37.77 -14.99
N ILE A 735 10.86 39.01 -14.51
CA ILE A 735 10.09 40.12 -15.08
C ILE A 735 10.78 40.64 -16.35
N GLY A 736 10.05 40.74 -17.45
CA GLY A 736 10.53 41.29 -18.73
C GLY A 736 10.19 40.40 -19.93
N PRO A 737 10.84 40.57 -21.09
CA PRO A 737 10.55 39.74 -22.25
C PRO A 737 10.96 38.27 -22.02
N ARG A 738 10.18 37.33 -22.58
CA ARG A 738 10.52 35.89 -22.64
C ARG A 738 11.76 35.64 -23.49
N TYR A 739 12.49 34.57 -23.17
CA TYR A 739 13.56 34.08 -24.04
C TYR A 739 12.91 33.32 -25.20
N VAL A 740 13.40 33.53 -26.42
CA VAL A 740 12.88 32.84 -27.61
C VAL A 740 13.78 31.65 -27.87
N GLU A 741 13.19 30.47 -28.06
CA GLU A 741 13.95 29.30 -28.52
C GLU A 741 14.21 29.44 -30.03
N GLU A 742 15.48 29.55 -30.44
CA GLU A 742 15.82 29.38 -31.85
C GLU A 742 15.58 27.91 -32.23
N ILE A 743 14.60 27.65 -33.10
CA ILE A 743 14.47 26.35 -33.77
C ILE A 743 15.69 26.19 -34.65
N ALA A 744 16.53 25.19 -34.37
CA ALA A 744 17.73 24.93 -35.13
C ALA A 744 17.39 24.55 -36.58
N GLU A 745 17.41 25.53 -37.48
CA GLU A 745 17.56 25.24 -38.90
C GLU A 745 18.99 24.74 -39.15
N THR A 746 19.08 23.60 -39.82
CA THR A 746 20.32 22.92 -40.16
C THR A 746 21.28 23.82 -40.95
N ASN A 747 22.49 23.95 -40.42
CA ASN A 747 23.77 24.26 -41.06
C ASN A 747 24.02 25.66 -41.68
N GLU A 748 25.15 26.20 -41.22
CA GLU A 748 26.06 27.19 -41.81
C GLU A 748 25.77 28.70 -41.71
N LYS A 749 26.69 29.33 -40.96
CA LYS A 749 27.27 30.69 -41.08
C LYS A 749 26.66 31.83 -40.26
N LYS A 750 27.57 32.37 -39.45
CA LYS A 750 27.65 33.67 -38.76
C LYS A 750 26.69 34.79 -39.22
N HIS A 751 26.23 35.50 -38.19
CA HIS A 751 25.89 36.93 -38.06
C HIS A 751 24.46 37.44 -38.29
N LYS A 752 23.93 38.03 -37.20
CA LYS A 752 23.11 39.27 -37.07
C LYS A 752 22.00 39.50 -38.11
N ALA A 753 20.75 39.45 -37.65
CA ALA A 753 19.77 40.54 -37.78
C ALA A 753 18.53 40.26 -36.93
N TYR A 754 18.13 41.22 -36.08
CA TYR A 754 16.77 41.30 -35.56
C TYR A 754 15.82 41.53 -36.75
N SER A 755 14.94 40.58 -37.03
CA SER A 755 13.80 40.77 -37.94
C SER A 755 12.52 40.46 -37.19
N SER A 756 11.91 41.52 -36.68
CA SER A 756 10.54 41.56 -36.18
C SER A 756 9.57 41.37 -37.35
N LYS A 757 9.05 40.16 -37.53
CA LYS A 757 7.75 39.87 -38.15
C LYS A 757 7.50 38.36 -38.03
N ASN A 758 6.35 38.00 -37.48
CA ASN A 758 5.81 36.64 -37.25
C ASN A 758 6.06 36.02 -35.86
N VAL A 759 6.17 36.84 -34.81
CA VAL A 759 6.14 36.34 -33.42
C VAL A 759 4.69 36.19 -32.90
N GLU A 760 3.74 36.96 -33.42
CA GLU A 760 2.35 36.95 -32.92
C GLU A 760 1.52 35.72 -33.33
N GLU A 761 1.87 35.00 -34.40
CA GLU A 761 1.14 33.79 -34.81
C GLU A 761 1.63 32.50 -34.11
N ILE A 762 2.86 32.48 -33.59
CA ILE A 762 3.42 31.32 -32.87
C ILE A 762 3.02 31.32 -31.38
N LEU A 763 2.70 32.50 -30.82
CA LEU A 763 2.34 32.66 -29.40
C LEU A 763 0.91 32.22 -29.04
N ASN A 764 0.07 31.87 -30.02
CA ASN A 764 -1.35 31.53 -29.80
C ASN A 764 -1.65 30.02 -29.77
N ASP A 765 -0.62 29.17 -29.82
CA ASP A 765 -0.79 27.72 -29.65
C ASP A 765 -0.44 27.32 -28.21
N GLU A 766 -1.44 27.35 -27.32
CA GLU A 766 -1.32 26.96 -25.90
C GLU A 766 -1.00 25.47 -25.71
N SER A 767 -0.95 24.67 -26.78
CA SER A 767 -0.79 23.21 -26.70
C SER A 767 0.64 22.69 -26.80
N ASN A 768 1.66 23.54 -27.00
CA ASN A 768 3.01 23.06 -27.38
C ASN A 768 4.25 23.69 -26.69
N SER A 769 4.13 24.51 -25.65
CA SER A 769 5.28 25.27 -25.09
C SER A 769 6.17 24.53 -24.06
N TYR A 770 5.91 23.26 -23.73
CA TYR A 770 6.68 22.50 -22.74
C TYR A 770 7.63 21.44 -23.34
N SER A 771 7.80 21.38 -24.66
CA SER A 771 8.40 20.22 -25.36
C SER A 771 9.93 20.29 -25.62
N ALA A 772 10.61 21.38 -25.32
CA ALA A 772 12.03 21.52 -25.65
C ALA A 772 12.94 21.07 -24.51
N LYS A 773 13.86 20.13 -24.76
CA LYS A 773 14.86 19.67 -23.77
C LYS A 773 15.76 20.82 -23.28
N LEU A 774 16.11 20.81 -21.99
CA LEU A 774 17.10 21.66 -21.34
C LEU A 774 18.42 21.65 -22.10
N SER A 775 18.91 22.85 -22.39
CA SER A 775 20.17 23.07 -23.07
C SER A 775 21.07 23.98 -22.24
N ALA A 776 22.34 23.62 -22.13
CA ALA A 776 23.37 24.46 -21.53
C ALA A 776 23.74 25.61 -22.50
N GLY A 777 24.35 26.67 -21.99
CA GLY A 777 24.79 27.81 -22.82
C GLY A 777 23.68 28.80 -23.18
N ARG A 778 22.46 28.62 -22.66
CA ARG A 778 21.31 29.52 -22.84
C ARG A 778 20.45 29.57 -21.58
N VAL A 779 19.61 30.59 -21.47
CA VAL A 779 18.52 30.59 -20.50
C VAL A 779 17.33 29.83 -21.10
N ASN A 780 16.90 28.77 -20.43
CA ASN A 780 15.76 27.96 -20.85
C ASN A 780 14.47 28.61 -20.34
N ASP A 781 13.55 28.98 -21.24
CA ASP A 781 12.25 29.53 -20.83
C ASP A 781 11.33 28.41 -20.31
N ARG A 782 10.97 28.51 -19.03
CA ARG A 782 9.94 27.71 -18.35
C ARG A 782 9.04 28.62 -17.52
N ARG A 783 8.91 29.88 -17.91
CA ARG A 783 8.32 30.92 -17.08
C ARG A 783 6.85 30.63 -16.79
N LEU A 784 6.52 30.60 -15.50
CA LEU A 784 5.18 30.31 -15.00
C LEU A 784 4.31 31.57 -14.90
N GLN A 785 4.90 32.69 -14.46
CA GLN A 785 4.28 34.02 -14.39
C GLN A 785 5.38 35.10 -14.30
N ASP A 786 5.05 36.38 -14.50
CA ASP A 786 6.01 37.48 -14.40
C ASP A 786 6.24 37.92 -12.95
N GLY A 787 7.26 37.34 -12.30
CA GLY A 787 7.60 37.58 -10.90
C GLY A 787 6.57 37.00 -9.93
N SER A 788 6.97 36.78 -8.68
CA SER A 788 6.03 36.44 -7.61
C SER A 788 5.19 37.65 -7.22
N GLY A 789 4.00 37.41 -6.67
CA GLY A 789 3.25 38.45 -5.95
C GLY A 789 4.04 38.99 -4.75
N ASN A 790 3.66 40.19 -4.27
CA ASN A 790 4.27 40.77 -3.09
C ASN A 790 3.75 40.07 -1.83
N ILE A 791 4.55 39.14 -1.29
CA ILE A 791 4.21 38.35 -0.10
C ILE A 791 3.91 39.17 1.15
N ALA A 792 4.10 40.48 1.16
CA ALA A 792 3.69 41.33 2.27
C ALA A 792 2.18 41.67 2.24
N VAL A 793 1.54 41.61 1.05
CA VAL A 793 0.15 42.05 0.83
C VAL A 793 -0.71 41.02 0.09
N GLU A 794 -0.13 40.13 -0.71
CA GLU A 794 -0.83 39.14 -1.53
C GLU A 794 -0.07 37.79 -1.56
N ALA A 795 -0.65 36.75 -2.16
CA ALA A 795 0.01 35.45 -2.32
C ALA A 795 1.21 35.55 -3.28
N ALA A 796 2.23 34.72 -3.10
CA ALA A 796 3.36 34.66 -4.03
C ALA A 796 2.93 34.15 -5.41
N MET A 797 2.01 33.17 -5.42
CA MET A 797 1.43 32.55 -6.62
C MET A 797 0.04 31.99 -6.30
N SER A 798 -0.77 31.73 -7.33
CA SER A 798 -2.04 31.00 -7.16
C SER A 798 -1.78 29.50 -6.90
N ARG A 799 -2.79 28.78 -6.38
CA ARG A 799 -2.69 27.31 -6.21
C ARG A 799 -2.38 26.59 -7.53
N GLU A 800 -2.99 27.03 -8.63
CA GLU A 800 -2.75 26.45 -9.96
C GLU A 800 -1.30 26.63 -10.43
N ILE A 801 -0.75 27.84 -10.27
CA ILE A 801 0.66 28.11 -10.60
C ILE A 801 1.59 27.35 -9.66
N GLY A 802 1.22 27.23 -8.38
CA GLY A 802 1.96 26.46 -7.39
C GLY A 802 2.08 24.97 -7.74
N GLU A 803 0.99 24.32 -8.13
CA GLU A 803 1.02 22.93 -8.58
C GLU A 803 1.82 22.77 -9.89
N LYS A 804 1.66 23.71 -10.84
CA LYS A 804 2.49 23.75 -12.06
C LYS A 804 3.97 23.90 -11.74
N ALA A 805 4.34 24.68 -10.71
CA ALA A 805 5.72 24.85 -10.26
C ALA A 805 6.29 23.54 -9.69
N LEU A 806 5.56 22.87 -8.79
CA LEU A 806 5.99 21.58 -8.23
C LEU A 806 6.17 20.53 -9.33
N ASN A 807 5.24 20.45 -10.27
CA ASN A 807 5.32 19.53 -11.41
C ASN A 807 6.50 19.85 -12.33
N LEU A 808 6.72 21.12 -12.67
CA LEU A 808 7.89 21.54 -13.44
C LEU A 808 9.21 21.13 -12.77
N GLY A 809 9.30 21.24 -11.44
CA GLY A 809 10.46 20.78 -10.70
C GLY A 809 10.69 19.27 -10.82
N MET A 810 9.63 18.47 -10.71
CA MET A 810 9.69 17.02 -10.93
C MET A 810 10.08 16.69 -12.38
N ASP A 811 9.51 17.39 -13.36
CA ASP A 811 9.80 17.18 -14.78
C ASP A 811 11.26 17.51 -15.13
N ILE A 812 11.85 18.55 -14.54
CA ILE A 812 13.27 18.87 -14.69
C ILE A 812 14.14 17.69 -14.21
N VAL A 813 13.81 17.09 -13.06
CA VAL A 813 14.55 15.92 -12.55
C VAL A 813 14.39 14.72 -13.47
N LYS A 814 13.18 14.47 -13.97
CA LYS A 814 12.91 13.42 -14.97
C LYS A 814 13.76 13.60 -16.21
N GLU A 815 13.75 14.80 -16.78
CA GLU A 815 14.47 15.11 -18.01
C GLU A 815 15.98 14.93 -17.87
N LEU A 816 16.54 15.37 -16.73
CA LEU A 816 17.95 15.17 -16.41
C LEU A 816 18.28 13.69 -16.16
N LYS A 817 17.41 12.93 -15.50
CA LYS A 817 17.57 11.47 -15.32
C LYS A 817 17.61 10.76 -16.67
N GLU A 818 16.71 11.08 -17.58
CA GLU A 818 16.65 10.53 -18.95
C GLU A 818 17.88 10.94 -19.78
N ALA A 819 18.41 12.14 -19.55
CA ALA A 819 19.69 12.57 -20.12
C ALA A 819 20.91 11.88 -19.45
N GLY A 820 20.71 11.00 -18.47
CA GLY A 820 21.75 10.20 -17.82
C GLY A 820 22.45 10.89 -16.64
N TYR A 821 21.91 12.00 -16.13
CA TYR A 821 22.43 12.63 -14.91
C TYR A 821 22.10 11.77 -13.69
N ARG A 822 23.08 11.64 -12.79
CA ARG A 822 22.97 10.79 -11.59
C ARG A 822 22.98 11.57 -10.28
N ILE A 823 23.15 12.88 -10.35
CA ILE A 823 23.08 13.81 -9.23
C ILE A 823 22.79 15.21 -9.75
N ILE A 824 21.94 15.94 -9.04
CA ILE A 824 21.48 17.28 -9.44
C ILE A 824 21.75 18.26 -8.31
N CYS A 825 22.56 19.28 -8.59
CA CYS A 825 22.78 20.43 -7.73
C CYS A 825 21.67 21.45 -7.95
N THR A 826 21.18 22.03 -6.86
CA THR A 826 20.22 23.14 -6.91
C THR A 826 20.95 24.46 -6.80
N GLY A 827 20.47 25.45 -7.56
CA GLY A 827 20.90 26.83 -7.51
C GLY A 827 19.71 27.75 -7.78
N GLU A 828 19.85 29.00 -7.39
CA GLU A 828 18.82 30.01 -7.57
C GLU A 828 19.44 31.34 -7.96
N MET A 829 18.66 32.20 -8.59
CA MET A 829 18.99 33.61 -8.73
C MET A 829 17.71 34.42 -8.70
N GLY A 830 17.53 35.26 -7.69
CA GLY A 830 16.35 36.11 -7.58
C GLY A 830 16.54 37.27 -6.63
N ILE A 831 16.39 38.50 -7.14
CA ILE A 831 16.47 39.66 -6.26
C ILE A 831 15.29 39.67 -5.28
N GLY A 832 15.61 39.64 -3.98
CA GLY A 832 14.62 39.68 -2.88
C GLY A 832 14.22 38.33 -2.29
N ASN A 833 14.64 37.20 -2.87
CA ASN A 833 14.23 35.83 -2.48
C ASN A 833 14.60 35.38 -1.06
N THR A 834 15.61 36.00 -0.45
CA THR A 834 15.95 35.75 0.95
C THR A 834 14.84 36.21 1.92
N THR A 835 13.86 36.98 1.45
CA THR A 835 12.66 37.38 2.22
C THR A 835 11.59 36.29 2.29
N PRO A 836 11.07 35.75 1.17
CA PRO A 836 10.18 34.59 1.21
C PRO A 836 10.83 33.36 1.87
N THR A 837 12.14 33.15 1.65
CA THR A 837 12.91 32.12 2.36
C THR A 837 12.81 32.24 3.88
N ALA A 838 13.04 33.44 4.42
CA ALA A 838 12.92 33.69 5.86
C ALA A 838 11.47 33.50 6.36
N ALA A 839 10.47 33.85 5.56
CA ALA A 839 9.07 33.65 5.91
C ALA A 839 8.71 32.15 6.01
N LEU A 840 9.14 31.33 5.04
CA LEU A 840 8.93 29.88 5.05
C LEU A 840 9.63 29.22 6.23
N LEU A 841 10.91 29.53 6.46
CA LEU A 841 11.66 28.99 7.59
C LEU A 841 11.03 29.40 8.93
N ALA A 842 10.61 30.66 9.08
CA ALA A 842 9.92 31.11 10.28
C ALA A 842 8.64 30.29 10.53
N TYR A 843 7.85 30.04 9.49
CA TYR A 843 6.63 29.26 9.58
C TYR A 843 6.89 27.79 9.97
N PHE A 844 7.72 27.07 9.22
CA PHE A 844 7.95 25.63 9.44
C PHE A 844 8.77 25.32 10.70
N MET A 845 9.58 26.27 11.16
CA MET A 845 10.37 26.14 12.40
C MET A 845 9.65 26.70 13.63
N GLY A 846 8.52 27.38 13.46
CA GLY A 846 7.78 28.00 14.56
C GLY A 846 8.46 29.23 15.18
N ASN A 847 9.32 29.91 14.41
CA ASN A 847 10.07 31.09 14.82
C ASN A 847 9.34 32.41 14.50
N ASN A 848 9.78 33.50 15.13
CA ASN A 848 9.35 34.85 14.76
C ASN A 848 10.19 35.39 13.57
N ALA A 849 9.83 36.58 13.08
CA ALA A 849 10.55 37.19 11.96
C ALA A 849 11.99 37.58 12.34
N GLU A 850 12.20 38.02 13.58
CA GLU A 850 13.47 38.51 14.09
C GLU A 850 14.55 37.41 14.16
N ASP A 851 14.12 36.17 14.45
CA ASP A 851 14.98 34.98 14.51
C ASP A 851 15.29 34.44 13.11
N ALA A 852 14.36 34.58 12.17
CA ALA A 852 14.47 34.01 10.82
C ALA A 852 15.15 34.93 9.81
N VAL A 853 15.07 36.25 9.98
CA VAL A 853 15.59 37.22 9.02
C VAL A 853 17.07 37.52 9.27
N GLY A 854 17.90 37.26 8.25
CA GLY A 854 19.29 37.71 8.17
C GLY A 854 19.48 38.93 7.25
N TYR A 855 20.69 39.49 7.28
CA TYR A 855 21.11 40.64 6.48
C TYR A 855 21.09 40.39 4.95
N GLY A 856 21.03 39.12 4.51
CA GLY A 856 21.06 38.76 3.09
C GLY A 856 22.32 39.30 2.39
N ALA A 857 22.17 39.81 1.17
CA ALA A 857 23.22 40.47 0.39
C ALA A 857 23.65 41.84 0.95
N GLY A 858 23.89 41.94 2.27
CA GLY A 858 24.52 43.10 2.92
C GLY A 858 23.60 44.27 3.28
N LEU A 859 22.33 44.05 3.63
CA LEU A 859 21.38 45.14 3.96
C LEU A 859 21.83 46.05 5.12
N SER A 860 21.39 47.31 5.12
CA SER A 860 21.48 48.20 6.28
C SER A 860 20.55 47.75 7.42
N GLU A 861 20.73 48.27 8.64
CA GLU A 861 19.79 48.01 9.74
C GLU A 861 18.34 48.37 9.39
N GLU A 862 18.15 49.44 8.62
CA GLU A 862 16.82 49.85 8.15
C GLU A 862 16.24 48.84 7.16
N GLY A 863 17.06 48.33 6.23
CA GLY A 863 16.68 47.26 5.31
C GLY A 863 16.32 45.96 6.04
N LEU A 864 17.06 45.62 7.10
CA LEU A 864 16.75 44.47 7.96
C LEU A 864 15.38 44.63 8.64
N ARG A 865 15.08 45.82 9.18
CA ARG A 865 13.77 46.11 9.83
C ARG A 865 12.61 46.02 8.83
N ARG A 866 12.78 46.55 7.62
CA ARG A 866 11.77 46.42 6.54
C ARG A 866 11.53 44.96 6.19
N LYS A 867 12.60 44.17 6.06
CA LYS A 867 12.50 42.74 5.77
C LYS A 867 11.80 41.96 6.88
N GLN A 868 12.11 42.24 8.15
CA GLN A 868 11.38 41.69 9.31
C GLN A 868 9.90 42.06 9.29
N ASP A 869 9.56 43.30 8.93
CA ASP A 869 8.17 43.74 8.78
C ASP A 869 7.42 42.99 7.68
N VAL A 870 8.02 42.84 6.51
CA VAL A 870 7.46 42.04 5.41
C VAL A 870 7.17 40.61 5.86
N VAL A 871 8.13 39.95 6.53
CA VAL A 871 7.94 38.60 7.05
C VAL A 871 6.82 38.54 8.10
N ARG A 872 6.74 39.51 9.02
CA ARG A 872 5.62 39.58 9.99
C ARG A 872 4.27 39.70 9.30
N ARG A 873 4.15 40.56 8.29
CA ARG A 873 2.91 40.74 7.52
C ARG A 873 2.54 39.48 6.74
N ALA A 874 3.52 38.84 6.10
CA ALA A 874 3.34 37.58 5.38
C ALA A 874 2.82 36.46 6.30
N LEU A 875 3.47 36.24 7.44
CA LEU A 875 3.04 35.24 8.44
C LEU A 875 1.65 35.54 9.00
N LYS A 876 1.33 36.82 9.22
CA LYS A 876 -0.02 37.23 9.66
C LYS A 876 -1.07 36.92 8.61
N ARG A 877 -0.80 37.20 7.33
CA ARG A 877 -1.72 36.85 6.23
C ARG A 877 -1.91 35.34 6.12
N LEU A 878 -0.83 34.57 6.15
CA LEU A 878 -0.89 33.11 6.08
C LEU A 878 -1.77 32.53 7.21
N LYS A 879 -1.63 33.04 8.44
CA LYS A 879 -2.50 32.63 9.56
C LYS A 879 -3.98 32.92 9.30
N ASN A 880 -4.30 34.02 8.64
CA ASN A 880 -5.69 34.33 8.29
C ASN A 880 -6.22 33.41 7.20
N VAL A 881 -5.42 33.11 6.17
CA VAL A 881 -5.79 32.19 5.08
C VAL A 881 -6.03 30.79 5.63
N LEU A 882 -5.09 30.25 6.41
CA LEU A 882 -5.22 28.92 7.02
C LEU A 882 -6.31 28.86 8.10
N GLY A 883 -6.55 29.97 8.81
CA GLY A 883 -7.60 30.06 9.82
C GLY A 883 -9.02 30.22 9.26
N GLN A 884 -9.18 30.66 8.01
CA GLN A 884 -10.49 30.71 7.33
C GLN A 884 -10.96 29.34 6.84
N GLU A 885 -10.07 28.38 6.61
CA GLU A 885 -10.44 26.99 6.30
C GLU A 885 -10.89 26.19 7.55
N GLU A 886 -10.50 26.60 8.76
CA GLU A 886 -10.94 25.97 10.03
C GLU A 886 -12.29 26.52 10.57
N ASN A 887 -12.89 27.55 9.95
CA ASN A 887 -14.16 28.15 10.40
C ASN A 887 -15.42 27.45 9.85
N GLY A 888 -15.42 26.11 9.94
CA GLY A 888 -16.62 25.33 10.09
C GLY A 888 -16.72 24.89 11.55
N ASP A 889 -17.45 25.66 12.36
CA ASP A 889 -17.89 25.39 13.74
C ASP A 889 -17.11 26.15 14.86
N GLU A 890 -17.48 27.43 15.06
CA GLU A 890 -17.07 28.24 16.21
C GLU A 890 -17.92 27.90 17.45
N SER A 891 -17.36 27.16 18.42
CA SER A 891 -17.70 27.36 19.85
C SER A 891 -16.78 26.63 20.82
N VAL A 892 -15.61 27.19 21.18
CA VAL A 892 -15.05 26.98 22.53
C VAL A 892 -14.26 28.21 22.99
N GLU A 893 -14.69 28.76 24.13
CA GLU A 893 -14.09 29.89 24.85
C GLU A 893 -12.63 29.64 25.28
N LYS A 894 -11.83 30.71 25.20
CA LYS A 894 -10.43 30.77 25.64
C LYS A 894 -10.34 30.87 27.17
N THR A 895 -9.71 29.89 27.81
CA THR A 895 -9.13 30.05 29.16
C THR A 895 -7.64 30.34 29.06
N LYS A 896 -7.21 31.40 29.76
CA LYS A 896 -5.83 31.88 29.87
C LYS A 896 -5.08 31.07 30.94
N ALA A 897 -4.40 29.99 30.56
CA ALA A 897 -3.34 29.38 31.36
C ALA A 897 -2.63 28.28 30.54
N ASP A 898 -1.65 28.66 29.71
CA ASP A 898 -0.48 27.82 29.40
C ASP A 898 0.49 28.62 28.54
N VAL A 899 1.50 29.19 29.20
CA VAL A 899 2.66 29.85 28.56
C VAL A 899 3.90 29.05 28.98
N SER A 900 3.98 27.81 28.52
CA SER A 900 5.21 27.02 28.47
C SER A 900 4.97 25.84 27.55
N GLU A 901 5.85 25.67 26.55
CA GLU A 901 5.83 24.63 25.51
C GLU A 901 4.76 24.78 24.43
N ARG A 902 5.06 25.61 23.42
CA ARG A 902 4.36 25.57 22.13
C ARG A 902 4.63 24.21 21.47
N LYS A 903 3.70 23.25 21.63
CA LYS A 903 3.58 22.08 20.75
C LYS A 903 3.61 22.55 19.30
N VAL A 904 4.62 22.16 18.54
CA VAL A 904 4.69 22.39 17.10
C VAL A 904 3.56 21.56 16.48
N LYS A 905 2.48 22.20 16.00
CA LYS A 905 1.44 21.52 15.22
C LYS A 905 2.11 20.79 14.04
N THR A 906 1.84 19.50 13.87
CA THR A 906 2.20 18.76 12.65
C THR A 906 1.53 19.46 11.47
N VAL A 907 2.32 19.86 10.47
CA VAL A 907 1.82 20.55 9.27
C VAL A 907 1.46 19.48 8.25
N SER A 908 0.21 19.47 7.74
CA SER A 908 -0.17 18.54 6.68
C SER A 908 0.49 18.93 5.35
N ALA A 909 0.63 17.98 4.41
CA ALA A 909 1.17 18.27 3.09
C ALA A 909 0.37 19.38 2.35
N VAL A 910 -0.95 19.39 2.50
CA VAL A 910 -1.84 20.43 1.94
C VAL A 910 -1.49 21.80 2.53
N THR A 911 -1.31 21.87 3.85
CA THR A 911 -0.92 23.10 4.54
C THR A 911 0.49 23.55 4.17
N ALA A 912 1.43 22.61 3.96
CA ALA A 912 2.78 22.90 3.52
C ALA A 912 2.81 23.51 2.10
N LYS A 913 2.03 22.94 1.17
CA LYS A 913 1.80 23.50 -0.17
C LYS A 913 1.21 24.90 -0.12
N GLU A 914 0.15 25.08 0.67
CA GLU A 914 -0.49 26.40 0.80
C GLU A 914 0.47 27.45 1.37
N ALA A 915 1.28 27.10 2.37
CA ALA A 915 2.31 28.01 2.89
C ALA A 915 3.32 28.40 1.80
N LEU A 916 3.79 27.43 1.00
CA LEU A 916 4.69 27.69 -0.13
C LEU A 916 4.06 28.65 -1.15
N TYR A 917 2.79 28.48 -1.50
CA TYR A 917 2.11 29.32 -2.49
C TYR A 917 1.83 30.74 -1.97
N GLN A 918 1.54 30.88 -0.67
CA GLN A 918 1.19 32.16 -0.06
C GLN A 918 2.40 33.04 0.26
N ILE A 919 3.51 32.46 0.72
CA ILE A 919 4.65 33.20 1.26
C ILE A 919 6.02 32.78 0.70
N GLY A 920 6.05 31.90 -0.31
CA GLY A 920 7.27 31.46 -0.98
C GLY A 920 7.66 32.30 -2.20
N GLY A 921 8.29 31.63 -3.18
CA GLY A 921 8.76 32.17 -4.45
C GLY A 921 8.66 31.11 -5.55
N LEU A 922 8.60 31.51 -6.82
CA LEU A 922 8.40 30.59 -7.95
C LEU A 922 9.56 29.59 -8.07
N GLU A 923 10.78 30.08 -7.95
CA GLU A 923 12.01 29.31 -7.92
C GLU A 923 12.07 28.38 -6.70
N ILE A 924 11.61 28.83 -5.52
CA ILE A 924 11.52 27.97 -4.33
C ILE A 924 10.52 26.84 -4.55
N ALA A 925 9.39 27.13 -5.20
CA ALA A 925 8.36 26.12 -5.48
C ALA A 925 8.82 25.11 -6.54
N VAL A 926 9.44 25.56 -7.63
CA VAL A 926 10.04 24.66 -8.62
C VAL A 926 11.14 23.81 -7.97
N MET A 927 11.98 24.41 -7.12
CA MET A 927 13.03 23.66 -6.42
C MET A 927 12.47 22.63 -5.42
N ALA A 928 11.39 22.96 -4.69
CA ALA A 928 10.68 22.00 -3.85
C ALA A 928 10.15 20.82 -4.69
N GLY A 929 9.64 21.11 -5.90
CA GLY A 929 9.29 20.10 -6.90
C GLY A 929 10.46 19.22 -7.31
N MET A 930 11.67 19.79 -7.48
CA MET A 930 12.87 19.00 -7.77
C MET A 930 13.20 18.02 -6.63
N PHE A 931 13.10 18.45 -5.37
CA PHE A 931 13.33 17.56 -4.22
C PHE A 931 12.31 16.40 -4.17
N LEU A 932 11.03 16.67 -4.45
CA LEU A 932 10.01 15.62 -4.62
C LEU A 932 10.32 14.71 -5.83
N GLY A 933 10.82 15.30 -6.91
CA GLY A 933 11.29 14.57 -8.09
C GLY A 933 12.44 13.62 -7.78
N GLY A 934 13.29 13.96 -6.81
CA GLY A 934 14.37 13.09 -6.33
C GLY A 934 13.88 11.75 -5.80
N ILE A 935 12.75 11.75 -5.05
CA ILE A 935 12.07 10.52 -4.62
C ILE A 935 11.52 9.77 -5.83
N ARG A 936 10.78 10.48 -6.69
CA ARG A 936 10.00 9.88 -7.78
C ARG A 936 10.87 9.22 -8.84
N TYR A 937 12.01 9.81 -9.16
CA TYR A 937 12.92 9.36 -10.23
C TYR A 937 14.22 8.76 -9.70
N GLU A 938 14.32 8.60 -8.37
CA GLU A 938 15.48 8.03 -7.67
C GLU A 938 16.78 8.74 -8.12
N VAL A 939 16.80 10.06 -7.95
CA VAL A 939 17.96 10.92 -8.24
C VAL A 939 18.29 11.77 -7.02
N PRO A 940 19.54 11.73 -6.52
CA PRO A 940 19.95 12.57 -5.43
C PRO A 940 19.94 14.05 -5.83
N VAL A 941 19.28 14.87 -5.01
CA VAL A 941 19.23 16.33 -5.17
C VAL A 941 20.01 17.01 -4.06
N VAL A 942 20.90 17.94 -4.42
CA VAL A 942 21.85 18.57 -3.49
C VAL A 942 21.38 19.97 -3.13
N ILE A 943 21.23 20.21 -1.82
CA ILE A 943 21.00 21.52 -1.24
C ILE A 943 22.28 22.36 -1.38
N ASP A 944 22.15 23.57 -1.89
CA ASP A 944 23.16 24.62 -1.84
C ASP A 944 23.15 25.36 -0.50
N GLY A 945 22.51 26.55 -0.42
CA GLY A 945 22.45 27.39 0.77
C GLY A 945 21.04 27.47 1.39
N ILE A 946 20.75 28.60 2.04
CA ILE A 946 19.51 28.79 2.82
C ILE A 946 18.23 28.70 1.98
N ILE A 947 18.27 29.17 0.73
CA ILE A 947 17.09 29.21 -0.15
C ILE A 947 16.72 27.79 -0.59
N SER A 948 17.70 27.01 -1.05
CA SER A 948 17.50 25.59 -1.33
C SER A 948 17.17 24.78 -0.07
N THR A 949 17.67 25.18 1.10
CA THR A 949 17.27 24.56 2.37
C THR A 949 15.80 24.81 2.68
N ALA A 950 15.28 26.01 2.41
CA ALA A 950 13.86 26.30 2.57
C ALA A 950 13.00 25.54 1.55
N ALA A 951 13.45 25.40 0.30
CA ALA A 951 12.78 24.58 -0.70
C ALA A 951 12.74 23.09 -0.30
N ALA A 952 13.88 22.54 0.13
CA ALA A 952 13.97 21.17 0.64
C ALA A 952 13.09 20.97 1.87
N LEU A 953 13.07 21.93 2.80
CA LEU A 953 12.19 21.86 3.98
C LEU A 953 10.71 21.94 3.57
N SER A 954 10.34 22.80 2.63
CA SER A 954 8.99 22.84 2.08
C SER A 954 8.58 21.48 1.51
N ALA A 955 9.45 20.84 0.72
CA ALA A 955 9.21 19.51 0.17
C ALA A 955 9.16 18.42 1.27
N PHE A 956 10.06 18.48 2.25
CA PHE A 956 10.08 17.56 3.41
C PHE A 956 8.81 17.64 4.25
N MET A 957 8.25 18.85 4.42
CA MET A 957 6.97 19.02 5.12
C MET A 957 5.77 18.51 4.30
N MET A 958 5.95 18.20 3.01
CA MET A 958 4.97 17.49 2.18
C MET A 958 5.22 15.98 2.20
N ASP A 959 6.48 15.56 2.17
CA ASP A 959 6.91 14.16 2.16
C ASP A 959 8.28 14.01 2.83
N GLU A 960 8.32 13.37 4.00
CA GLU A 960 9.56 13.27 4.81
C GLU A 960 10.68 12.46 4.11
N ARG A 961 10.29 11.59 3.17
CA ARG A 961 11.22 10.77 2.36
C ARG A 961 12.15 11.61 1.49
N VAL A 962 11.83 12.90 1.31
CA VAL A 962 12.73 13.87 0.66
C VAL A 962 14.13 13.81 1.27
N SER A 963 14.22 13.67 2.60
CA SER A 963 15.50 13.59 3.31
C SER A 963 16.36 12.42 2.83
N GLU A 964 15.74 11.31 2.46
CA GLU A 964 16.44 10.11 2.04
C GLU A 964 17.06 10.24 0.62
N TYR A 965 16.57 11.18 -0.20
CA TYR A 965 17.07 11.47 -1.56
C TYR A 965 17.82 12.81 -1.63
N THR A 966 18.10 13.43 -0.48
CA THR A 966 18.71 14.76 -0.40
C THR A 966 20.11 14.70 0.24
N LEU A 967 21.03 15.49 -0.32
CA LEU A 967 22.36 15.73 0.26
C LEU A 967 22.48 17.21 0.63
N ALA A 968 23.10 17.50 1.78
CA ALA A 968 23.36 18.87 2.21
C ALA A 968 24.82 19.25 1.94
N SER A 969 25.06 20.30 1.14
CA SER A 969 26.41 20.75 0.82
C SER A 969 27.06 21.47 1.99
N HIS A 970 26.57 22.66 2.33
CA HIS A 970 27.18 23.54 3.31
C HIS A 970 26.16 24.11 4.31
N ILE A 971 26.66 24.56 5.45
CA ILE A 971 25.90 25.38 6.40
C ILE A 971 26.09 26.82 5.98
N SER A 972 25.01 27.43 5.51
CA SER A 972 25.03 28.84 5.15
C SER A 972 25.07 29.73 6.39
N LYS A 973 25.52 30.98 6.23
CA LYS A 973 25.72 31.93 7.34
C LYS A 973 24.44 32.29 8.11
N GLU A 974 23.26 32.03 7.55
CA GLU A 974 21.97 32.35 8.13
C GLU A 974 21.63 31.53 9.38
N LYS A 975 21.03 32.19 10.38
CA LYS A 975 20.77 31.65 11.74
C LYS A 975 19.99 30.33 11.77
N LEU A 976 19.05 30.14 10.83
CA LEU A 976 18.18 28.97 10.81
C LEU A 976 18.68 27.84 9.90
N ALA A 977 19.77 28.03 9.15
CA ALA A 977 20.28 27.04 8.20
C ALA A 977 20.52 25.67 8.86
N ARG A 978 21.32 25.66 9.94
CA ARG A 978 21.64 24.45 10.70
C ARG A 978 20.40 23.75 11.26
N LYS A 979 19.52 24.51 11.90
CA LYS A 979 18.31 23.95 12.54
C LYS A 979 17.34 23.36 11.52
N ALA A 980 17.24 23.94 10.33
CA ALA A 980 16.42 23.42 9.25
C ALA A 980 16.96 22.09 8.71
N LEU A 981 18.29 21.98 8.52
CA LEU A 981 18.94 20.72 8.15
C LEU A 981 18.74 19.64 9.23
N GLU A 982 18.95 19.99 10.50
CA GLU A 982 18.74 19.09 11.65
C GLU A 982 17.29 18.59 11.73
N LYS A 983 16.31 19.45 11.43
CA LYS A 983 14.89 19.06 11.40
C LYS A 983 14.59 17.98 10.35
N MET A 984 15.27 18.04 9.20
CA MET A 984 15.18 17.03 8.14
C MET A 984 16.09 15.81 8.37
N GLY A 985 16.82 15.75 9.49
CA GLY A 985 17.80 14.69 9.73
C GLY A 985 19.05 14.77 8.83
N LEU A 986 19.27 15.92 8.17
CA LEU A 986 20.39 16.14 7.27
C LEU A 986 21.56 16.83 7.99
N ARG A 987 22.78 16.54 7.54
CA ARG A 987 24.00 17.20 8.02
C ARG A 987 24.85 17.65 6.84
N ALA A 988 25.19 18.93 6.82
CA ALA A 988 26.06 19.48 5.79
C ALA A 988 27.53 19.09 6.02
N ILE A 989 28.27 19.00 4.92
CA ILE A 989 29.69 18.61 4.91
C ILE A 989 30.62 19.81 5.07
N ILE A 990 30.23 20.96 4.51
CA ILE A 990 31.05 22.19 4.50
C ILE A 990 30.51 23.19 5.52
N ASP A 991 31.38 23.77 6.35
CA ASP A 991 31.06 24.88 7.24
C ASP A 991 32.08 26.00 7.01
N ALA A 992 31.77 26.88 6.06
CA ALA A 992 32.70 27.88 5.52
C ALA A 992 32.11 29.30 5.53
N GLU A 993 31.04 29.53 6.30
CA GLU A 993 30.29 30.79 6.37
C GLU A 993 29.86 31.36 4.99
N MET A 994 29.62 30.48 4.02
CA MET A 994 29.21 30.87 2.68
C MET A 994 27.79 31.44 2.68
N SER A 995 27.56 32.41 1.80
CA SER A 995 26.25 33.07 1.63
C SER A 995 26.09 33.67 0.23
N LEU A 996 26.75 33.09 -0.78
CA LEU A 996 26.63 33.54 -2.18
C LEU A 996 25.28 33.09 -2.78
N GLY A 997 24.87 31.85 -2.50
CA GLY A 997 23.74 31.21 -3.17
C GLY A 997 24.16 30.60 -4.50
N GLU A 998 23.26 30.65 -5.48
CA GLU A 998 23.52 30.28 -6.88
C GLU A 998 23.85 28.80 -7.17
N GLY A 999 23.99 27.94 -6.15
CA GLY A 999 24.50 26.58 -6.29
C GLY A 999 25.98 26.42 -5.96
N SER A 1000 26.64 27.48 -5.49
CA SER A 1000 28.08 27.50 -5.26
C SER A 1000 28.57 26.45 -4.27
N GLY A 1001 27.89 26.26 -3.14
CA GLY A 1001 28.20 25.22 -2.16
C GLY A 1001 27.88 23.81 -2.68
N ALA A 1002 26.77 23.65 -3.40
CA ALA A 1002 26.42 22.38 -4.03
C ALA A 1002 27.50 21.93 -5.02
N VAL A 1003 28.05 22.85 -5.83
CA VAL A 1003 29.17 22.58 -6.73
C VAL A 1003 30.45 22.26 -5.96
N LEU A 1004 30.78 23.00 -4.90
CA LEU A 1004 31.99 22.77 -4.10
C LEU A 1004 31.97 21.45 -3.31
N LEU A 1005 30.79 20.89 -3.05
CA LEU A 1005 30.66 19.54 -2.49
C LEU A 1005 31.16 18.46 -3.47
N MET A 1006 30.98 18.66 -4.79
CA MET A 1006 31.23 17.64 -5.80
C MET A 1006 32.64 17.03 -5.76
N PRO A 1007 33.75 17.79 -5.68
CA PRO A 1007 35.09 17.20 -5.58
C PRO A 1007 35.32 16.41 -4.28
N ILE A 1008 34.74 16.85 -3.15
CA ILE A 1008 34.85 16.15 -1.86
C ILE A 1008 34.11 14.80 -1.94
N LEU A 1009 32.88 14.84 -2.44
CA LEU A 1009 32.06 13.65 -2.61
C LEU A 1009 32.66 12.68 -3.64
N SER A 1010 33.22 13.21 -4.74
CA SER A 1010 33.88 12.40 -5.78
C SER A 1010 35.08 11.67 -5.20
N SER A 1011 35.86 12.33 -4.34
CA SER A 1011 37.00 11.70 -3.66
C SER A 1011 36.55 10.55 -2.75
N ALA A 1012 35.46 10.73 -2.00
CA ALA A 1012 34.91 9.66 -1.14
C ALA A 1012 34.37 8.47 -1.96
N VAL A 1013 33.68 8.75 -3.06
CA VAL A 1013 33.20 7.72 -4.01
C VAL A 1013 34.37 6.95 -4.62
N GLU A 1014 35.45 7.63 -5.02
CA GLU A 1014 36.63 6.98 -5.58
C GLU A 1014 37.35 6.09 -4.55
N VAL A 1015 37.47 6.54 -3.30
CA VAL A 1015 38.00 5.71 -2.21
C VAL A 1015 37.14 4.46 -2.03
N PHE A 1016 35.81 4.61 -2.00
CA PHE A 1016 34.89 3.47 -1.89
C PHE A 1016 35.00 2.50 -3.06
N ASN A 1017 35.19 3.01 -4.28
CA ASN A 1017 35.24 2.19 -5.48
C ASN A 1017 36.58 1.46 -5.67
N ARG A 1018 37.70 2.02 -5.20
CA ARG A 1018 39.04 1.57 -5.60
C ARG A 1018 39.94 1.10 -4.46
N MET A 1019 39.68 1.50 -3.22
CA MET A 1019 40.58 1.18 -2.11
C MET A 1019 40.52 -0.33 -1.79
N GLY A 1020 41.69 -0.94 -1.57
CA GLY A 1020 41.80 -2.34 -1.18
C GLY A 1020 41.28 -2.62 0.24
N THR A 1021 41.04 -3.89 0.50
CA THR A 1021 40.59 -4.42 1.80
C THR A 1021 41.76 -4.74 2.72
N PHE A 1022 41.48 -4.96 4.01
CA PHE A 1022 42.49 -5.46 4.96
C PHE A 1022 43.10 -6.81 4.54
N ASN A 1023 42.31 -7.67 3.90
CA ASN A 1023 42.77 -8.95 3.36
C ASN A 1023 43.83 -8.77 2.27
N ASP A 1024 43.66 -7.79 1.37
CA ASP A 1024 44.63 -7.48 0.32
C ASP A 1024 45.99 -7.06 0.92
N MET A 1025 45.97 -6.45 2.10
CA MET A 1025 47.15 -6.01 2.83
C MET A 1025 47.69 -7.06 3.83
N LYS A 1026 47.01 -8.20 4.00
CA LYS A 1026 47.31 -9.21 5.03
C LYS A 1026 47.33 -8.65 6.45
N VAL A 1027 46.41 -7.72 6.74
CA VAL A 1027 46.20 -7.12 8.06
C VAL A 1027 44.85 -7.62 8.59
N GLU A 1028 44.74 -7.78 9.91
CA GLU A 1028 43.46 -8.13 10.54
C GLU A 1028 42.50 -6.93 10.48
N ALA A 1029 41.24 -7.18 10.09
CA ALA A 1029 40.23 -6.13 9.98
C ALA A 1029 39.83 -5.58 11.35
N TYR A 1030 39.42 -4.31 11.39
CA TYR A 1030 38.81 -3.76 12.61
C TYR A 1030 37.47 -4.44 12.89
N HIS A 1031 37.18 -4.63 14.19
CA HIS A 1031 35.87 -5.10 14.65
C HIS A 1031 35.03 -3.92 15.16
N ARG A 1032 33.78 -3.85 14.73
CA ARG A 1032 32.80 -2.91 15.27
C ARG A 1032 32.32 -3.45 16.62
N PHE A 1033 32.59 -2.73 17.70
CA PHE A 1033 32.03 -3.05 19.02
C PHE A 1033 30.60 -2.49 19.10
N GLU A 1034 29.66 -3.30 19.59
CA GLU A 1034 28.32 -2.80 19.94
C GLU A 1034 28.45 -1.73 21.04
N LYS A 1035 27.71 -0.64 20.87
CA LYS A 1035 27.84 0.57 21.68
C LYS A 1035 26.70 0.71 22.68
#